data_AF-A0A662LXZ7-F1
#
_entry.id   AF-A0A662LXZ7-F1
#
_cell.length_a   1.000
_cell.length_b   1.000
_cell.length_c   1.000
_cell.angle_alpha   90.00
_cell.angle_beta   90.00
_cell.angle_gamma   90.00
#
_symmetry.space_group_name_H-M   'P 1'
#
loop_
_entity.id
_entity.type
_entity.pdbx_description
1 polymer ?
#
loop_
_entity_poly.entity_id
_entity_poly.type
_entity_poly.pdbx_seq_one_letter_code
_entity_poly.pdbx_strand_id
1 'polypeptide(L)'
;MKGKRNILLVLGLAFFIIAPYFSFVLTPSMRKIPDNMHEVVYYDGKLGMLNTTTLKMDYTNIEIKREVSAMHKEGDVLLIMENVSVKDKRTGEYLPDFNMTTIYGIDPYTSKNVPGYGDTNRIGQWIFPIGVEKKDYLIWNSDMDEPYREGYVDVNDATGTAYYMGEKKIDGVKTYEYTGHQDEIYIGPGPEGTPPEAKMYYMGDQTAWADVNTGLIVDYDKHVIQYLEFPDLHKLPSDLDMTAELAGNVSVFNMSKVGEDDWYDRYNAVISNHVWVENPATDSLYMVGNEVVAKDRDGRMLPEELQGYSIDGVNPYTMEYDSMFSDKKGLLTFPIGVEKRDYELWDSQIGNISTAHFVGEENIAGLDTYKYVVSTENYPIGALDIDGMSDRHAELFYTGNTTYWVEPSAGGIANVRQEGVVSAQFPDLHTIPENTDSEIRMEGKLWILSQGARDIDMVRHVKVIGTAYDEGGKVVIIEDNTTTYDSGTGEKVPEGCSISIHGVYADTGEEAENYGDAYREGLYIFPVGVEKRDYMMWNSEISTPSPVDFVREEDHEGIHTYLYETKETRKVFDPTPAINQNVIYTTTTKYWVEPNSGLIVDVTMNSEKKVDILNYLIGIPGPLWVKAYSINISFTNDMVKEMVEEGKQSAELLSLSEKKIVVTEVNVSSTNLLDSVKAAEQQKNQVEQLSGKKVKAVDLHYWMSDKSVEDTAKEAKTTGFLLMLLGAIVPILLVILGIAMVVIWVVNKPKYYY
;
A
#
# COMPACT_ATOMS: atom_id res chain seq x y z
N MET A 1 -58.54 88.48 2.12
CA MET A 1 -57.05 88.53 2.03
C MET A 1 -56.30 88.40 3.38
N LYS A 2 -56.94 88.34 4.57
CA LYS A 2 -56.23 88.19 5.87
C LYS A 2 -55.65 86.78 6.12
N GLY A 3 -56.33 85.71 5.68
CA GLY A 3 -55.86 84.32 5.88
C GLY A 3 -54.55 83.98 5.18
N LYS A 4 -54.36 84.44 3.93
CA LYS A 4 -53.14 84.20 3.14
C LYS A 4 -51.88 84.87 3.72
N ARG A 5 -52.01 85.96 4.48
CA ARG A 5 -50.86 86.68 5.08
C ARG A 5 -50.31 85.94 6.31
N ASN A 6 -51.19 85.47 7.19
CA ASN A 6 -50.76 84.76 8.39
C ASN A 6 -50.16 83.37 8.06
N ILE A 7 -50.58 82.77 6.94
CA ILE A 7 -49.96 81.55 6.40
C ILE A 7 -48.46 81.77 6.08
N LEU A 8 -48.06 82.93 5.55
CA LEU A 8 -46.64 83.22 5.25
C LEU A 8 -45.77 83.34 6.51
N LEU A 9 -46.30 83.89 7.61
CA LEU A 9 -45.58 83.95 8.89
C LEU A 9 -45.44 82.55 9.50
N VAL A 10 -46.50 81.74 9.47
CA VAL A 10 -46.49 80.36 9.98
C VAL A 10 -45.52 79.50 9.17
N LEU A 11 -45.51 79.61 7.84
CA LEU A 11 -44.55 78.91 6.97
C LEU A 11 -43.11 79.38 7.21
N GLY A 12 -42.89 80.69 7.37
CA GLY A 12 -41.56 81.23 7.69
C GLY A 12 -41.03 80.72 9.03
N LEU A 13 -41.85 80.72 10.09
CA LEU A 13 -41.49 80.15 11.39
C LEU A 13 -41.29 78.63 11.34
N ALA A 14 -42.09 77.91 10.55
CA ALA A 14 -41.91 76.48 10.33
C ALA A 14 -40.56 76.18 9.66
N PHE A 15 -40.10 76.99 8.69
CA PHE A 15 -38.78 76.82 8.09
C PHE A 15 -37.62 77.05 9.07
N PHE A 16 -37.76 77.97 10.04
CA PHE A 16 -36.77 78.12 11.11
C PHE A 16 -36.72 76.94 12.09
N ILE A 17 -37.80 76.15 12.21
CA ILE A 17 -37.83 74.93 13.02
C ILE A 17 -37.31 73.73 12.22
N ILE A 18 -37.66 73.67 10.92
CA ILE A 18 -37.28 72.57 10.02
C ILE A 18 -35.80 72.67 9.63
N ALA A 19 -35.23 73.85 9.45
CA ALA A 19 -33.82 74.00 9.05
C ALA A 19 -32.82 73.37 10.05
N PRO A 20 -32.90 73.62 11.37
CA PRO A 20 -32.10 72.91 12.36
C PRO A 20 -32.35 71.40 12.36
N TYR A 21 -33.58 70.94 12.09
CA TYR A 21 -33.88 69.52 12.01
C TYR A 21 -33.10 68.84 10.88
N PHE A 22 -32.95 69.48 9.71
CA PHE A 22 -32.13 68.95 8.62
C PHE A 22 -30.64 68.83 9.00
N SER A 23 -30.06 69.85 9.66
CA SER A 23 -28.64 69.85 10.05
C SER A 23 -28.32 68.98 11.27
N PHE A 24 -29.19 68.94 12.28
CA PHE A 24 -28.90 68.32 13.58
C PHE A 24 -29.59 66.97 13.80
N VAL A 25 -30.58 66.60 12.98
CA VAL A 25 -31.31 65.33 13.14
C VAL A 25 -31.24 64.50 11.87
N LEU A 26 -31.68 65.04 10.73
CA LEU A 26 -31.78 64.28 9.48
C LEU A 26 -30.40 63.88 8.94
N THR A 27 -29.51 64.86 8.73
CA THR A 27 -28.19 64.59 8.15
C THR A 27 -27.33 63.66 9.02
N PRO A 28 -27.25 63.84 10.37
CA PRO A 28 -26.56 62.87 11.22
C PRO A 28 -27.14 61.46 11.15
N SER A 29 -28.46 61.31 11.05
CA SER A 29 -29.11 59.99 10.91
C SER A 29 -28.82 59.29 9.57
N MET A 30 -28.40 60.05 8.55
CA MET A 30 -27.99 59.57 7.24
C MET A 30 -26.47 59.31 7.13
N ARG A 31 -25.67 59.73 8.12
CA ARG A 31 -24.23 59.41 8.19
C ARG A 31 -24.02 58.01 8.76
N LYS A 32 -24.55 57.01 8.05
CA LYS A 32 -24.36 55.59 8.34
C LYS A 32 -24.32 54.80 7.04
N ILE A 33 -23.71 53.62 7.08
CA ILE A 33 -23.77 52.66 5.98
C ILE A 33 -25.24 52.24 5.77
N PRO A 34 -25.76 52.31 4.53
CA PRO A 34 -27.14 51.92 4.22
C PRO A 34 -27.39 50.44 4.53
N ASP A 35 -28.59 50.12 5.03
CA ASP A 35 -29.01 48.73 5.27
C ASP A 35 -29.42 47.98 3.99
N ASN A 36 -29.41 48.65 2.85
CA ASN A 36 -29.61 48.10 1.52
C ASN A 36 -28.40 48.34 0.60
N MET A 37 -27.20 48.52 1.18
CA MET A 37 -25.96 48.68 0.45
C MET A 37 -25.72 47.47 -0.47
N HIS A 38 -25.39 47.72 -1.73
CA HIS A 38 -24.90 46.74 -2.69
C HIS A 38 -23.86 47.41 -3.57
N GLU A 39 -22.62 46.95 -3.49
CA GLU A 39 -21.48 47.52 -4.21
C GLU A 39 -20.69 46.41 -4.91
N VAL A 40 -20.22 46.69 -6.12
CA VAL A 40 -19.36 45.79 -6.87
C VAL A 40 -18.13 46.55 -7.33
N VAL A 41 -16.95 46.08 -6.90
CA VAL A 41 -15.65 46.64 -7.23
C VAL A 41 -14.84 45.59 -7.99
N TYR A 42 -14.19 46.03 -9.07
CA TYR A 42 -13.29 45.21 -9.87
C TYR A 42 -11.86 45.70 -9.68
N TYR A 43 -10.94 44.75 -9.51
CA TYR A 43 -9.51 44.98 -9.44
C TYR A 43 -8.80 44.27 -10.58
N ASP A 44 -7.75 44.90 -11.06
CA ASP A 44 -6.78 44.31 -11.96
C ASP A 44 -5.57 43.85 -11.15
N GLY A 45 -5.01 42.69 -11.47
CA GLY A 45 -3.86 42.21 -10.72
C GLY A 45 -2.99 41.22 -11.47
N LYS A 46 -1.88 40.90 -10.82
CA LYS A 46 -0.90 39.91 -11.24
C LYS A 46 -0.68 38.94 -10.09
N LEU A 47 -0.97 37.67 -10.32
CA LEU A 47 -0.79 36.57 -9.37
C LEU A 47 0.40 35.72 -9.80
N GLY A 48 1.41 35.65 -8.94
CA GLY A 48 2.50 34.69 -9.03
C GLY A 48 2.26 33.52 -8.09
N MET A 49 2.43 32.29 -8.57
CA MET A 49 2.41 31.08 -7.74
C MET A 49 3.67 30.25 -7.98
N LEU A 50 4.23 29.67 -6.91
CA LEU A 50 5.37 28.77 -7.02
C LEU A 50 4.93 27.46 -7.68
N ASN A 51 5.55 27.15 -8.81
CA ASN A 51 5.43 25.86 -9.46
C ASN A 51 6.37 24.86 -8.78
N THR A 52 5.83 23.87 -8.09
CA THR A 52 6.60 22.87 -7.33
C THR A 52 7.38 21.88 -8.20
N THR A 53 7.11 21.84 -9.52
CA THR A 53 7.87 21.04 -10.48
C THR A 53 9.05 21.82 -11.05
N THR A 54 8.83 23.07 -11.50
CA THR A 54 9.89 23.88 -12.12
C THR A 54 10.68 24.71 -11.12
N LEU A 55 10.19 24.81 -9.88
CA LEU A 55 10.72 25.62 -8.78
C LEU A 55 10.84 27.11 -9.13
N LYS A 56 9.91 27.60 -9.96
CA LYS A 56 9.83 28.99 -10.43
C LYS A 56 8.45 29.57 -10.18
N MET A 57 8.37 30.89 -10.10
CA MET A 57 7.11 31.61 -10.02
C MET A 57 6.44 31.69 -11.39
N ASP A 58 5.26 31.12 -11.52
CA ASP A 58 4.38 31.25 -12.69
C ASP A 58 3.44 32.44 -12.46
N TYR A 59 3.41 33.38 -13.40
CA TYR A 59 2.62 34.61 -13.28
C TYR A 59 1.44 34.67 -14.24
N THR A 60 0.28 35.01 -13.69
CA THR A 60 -0.98 35.14 -14.42
C THR A 60 -1.60 36.51 -14.16
N ASN A 61 -2.12 37.15 -15.21
CA ASN A 61 -2.90 38.37 -15.05
C ASN A 61 -4.34 38.01 -14.67
N ILE A 62 -4.82 38.58 -13.57
CA ILE A 62 -6.12 38.24 -13.00
C ILE A 62 -7.04 39.46 -12.93
N GLU A 63 -8.34 39.18 -12.84
CA GLU A 63 -9.37 40.15 -12.45
C GLU A 63 -10.01 39.64 -11.17
N ILE A 64 -10.12 40.51 -10.17
CA ILE A 64 -10.78 40.21 -8.90
C ILE A 64 -12.08 41.00 -8.89
N LYS A 65 -13.21 40.33 -8.66
CA LYS A 65 -14.50 40.95 -8.42
C LYS A 65 -14.84 40.82 -6.94
N ARG A 66 -14.97 41.95 -6.25
CA ARG A 66 -15.45 42.06 -4.88
C ARG A 66 -16.88 42.59 -4.90
N GLU A 67 -17.82 41.82 -4.37
CA GLU A 67 -19.23 42.16 -4.28
C GLU A 67 -19.65 42.22 -2.82
N VAL A 68 -20.11 43.38 -2.37
CA VAL A 68 -20.47 43.65 -0.98
C VAL A 68 -21.96 43.94 -0.89
N SER A 69 -22.65 43.32 0.05
CA SER A 69 -24.09 43.47 0.24
C SER A 69 -24.47 43.52 1.71
N ALA A 70 -25.32 44.47 2.09
CA ALA A 70 -25.96 44.48 3.39
C ALA A 70 -27.03 43.38 3.45
N MET A 71 -26.97 42.55 4.49
CA MET A 71 -27.91 41.44 4.69
C MET A 71 -29.14 41.88 5.48
N HIS A 72 -28.96 42.10 6.79
CA HIS A 72 -29.98 42.57 7.73
C HIS A 72 -29.32 43.17 8.97
N LYS A 73 -30.12 43.74 9.86
CA LYS A 73 -29.67 44.29 11.14
C LYS A 73 -30.02 43.37 12.31
N GLU A 74 -29.10 43.27 13.25
CA GLU A 74 -29.28 42.61 14.54
C GLU A 74 -29.02 43.61 15.67
N GLY A 75 -30.09 44.19 16.22
CA GLY A 75 -29.96 45.35 17.11
C GLY A 75 -29.37 46.55 16.38
N ASP A 76 -28.26 47.08 16.90
CA ASP A 76 -27.52 48.20 16.30
C ASP A 76 -26.40 47.75 15.34
N VAL A 77 -26.23 46.44 15.12
CA VAL A 77 -25.19 45.86 14.24
C VAL A 77 -25.75 45.59 12.85
N LEU A 78 -25.01 45.98 11.82
CA LEU A 78 -25.29 45.68 10.42
C LEU A 78 -24.44 44.50 9.97
N LEU A 79 -25.07 43.44 9.46
CA LEU A 79 -24.37 42.32 8.85
C LEU A 79 -24.13 42.58 7.36
N ILE A 80 -22.90 42.38 6.92
CA ILE A 80 -22.45 42.62 5.55
C ILE A 80 -21.83 41.33 5.01
N MET A 81 -22.31 40.88 3.86
CA MET A 81 -21.71 39.78 3.12
C MET A 81 -20.83 40.32 2.00
N GLU A 82 -19.60 39.86 1.97
CA GLU A 82 -18.61 40.12 0.94
C GLU A 82 -18.33 38.82 0.18
N ASN A 83 -18.40 38.88 -1.15
CA ASN A 83 -18.04 37.80 -2.04
C ASN A 83 -16.90 38.25 -2.94
N VAL A 84 -15.76 37.59 -2.85
CA VAL A 84 -14.60 37.79 -3.70
C VAL A 84 -14.52 36.63 -4.68
N SER A 85 -14.39 36.95 -5.96
CA SER A 85 -14.13 35.98 -7.01
C SER A 85 -12.95 36.40 -7.87
N VAL A 86 -12.09 35.44 -8.21
CA VAL A 86 -10.88 35.67 -9.00
C VAL A 86 -10.97 34.89 -10.31
N LYS A 87 -10.57 35.51 -11.42
CA LYS A 87 -10.48 34.84 -12.73
C LYS A 87 -9.19 35.19 -13.48
N ASP A 88 -8.69 34.25 -14.25
CA ASP A 88 -7.61 34.50 -15.22
C ASP A 88 -8.17 35.35 -16.38
N LYS A 89 -7.55 36.49 -16.67
CA LYS A 89 -7.99 37.40 -17.74
C LYS A 89 -7.79 36.82 -19.14
N ARG A 90 -6.83 35.92 -19.30
CA ARG A 90 -6.49 35.31 -20.59
C ARG A 90 -7.48 34.20 -20.96
N THR A 91 -7.82 33.33 -20.02
CA THR A 91 -8.74 32.20 -20.28
C THR A 91 -10.19 32.55 -19.97
N GLY A 92 -10.44 33.46 -19.04
CA GLY A 92 -11.75 33.76 -18.49
C GLY A 92 -12.22 32.75 -17.44
N GLU A 93 -11.37 31.79 -17.05
CA GLU A 93 -11.68 30.77 -16.05
C GLU A 93 -11.52 31.29 -14.63
N TYR A 94 -12.41 30.87 -13.73
CA TYR A 94 -12.34 31.21 -12.31
C TYR A 94 -11.25 30.41 -11.60
N LEU A 95 -10.59 31.03 -10.62
CA LEU A 95 -9.60 30.41 -9.74
C LEU A 95 -10.26 30.16 -8.37
N PRO A 96 -10.86 28.98 -8.15
CA PRO A 96 -11.69 28.71 -6.98
C PRO A 96 -10.94 28.83 -5.66
N ASP A 97 -9.65 28.47 -5.63
CA ASP A 97 -8.79 28.50 -4.43
C ASP A 97 -8.59 29.93 -3.88
N PHE A 98 -8.94 30.96 -4.65
CA PHE A 98 -8.85 32.37 -4.26
C PHE A 98 -10.23 33.02 -4.07
N ASN A 99 -11.32 32.27 -4.19
CA ASN A 99 -12.67 32.78 -3.94
C ASN A 99 -12.95 32.77 -2.44
N MET A 100 -13.58 33.84 -1.95
CA MET A 100 -13.86 34.00 -0.53
C MET A 100 -15.26 34.57 -0.33
N THR A 101 -15.99 34.04 0.66
CA THR A 101 -17.23 34.62 1.17
C THR A 101 -17.07 34.93 2.64
N THR A 102 -17.21 36.20 3.00
CA THR A 102 -16.96 36.70 4.36
C THR A 102 -18.17 37.48 4.86
N ILE A 103 -18.58 37.23 6.11
CA ILE A 103 -19.67 37.93 6.79
C ILE A 103 -19.09 38.80 7.91
N TYR A 104 -19.22 40.11 7.76
CA TYR A 104 -18.82 41.11 8.76
C TYR A 104 -20.02 41.55 9.60
N GLY A 105 -19.82 41.74 10.89
CA GLY A 105 -20.75 42.46 11.76
C GLY A 105 -20.17 43.81 12.16
N ILE A 106 -20.79 44.91 11.72
CA ILE A 106 -20.24 46.25 11.92
C ILE A 106 -21.22 47.21 12.60
N ASP A 107 -20.69 48.23 13.27
CA ASP A 107 -21.44 49.43 13.64
C ASP A 107 -21.57 50.32 12.38
N PRO A 108 -22.79 50.52 11.85
CA PRO A 108 -22.98 51.25 10.59
C PRO A 108 -22.62 52.74 10.67
N TYR A 109 -22.47 53.32 11.86
CA TYR A 109 -22.08 54.73 12.02
C TYR A 109 -20.56 54.92 12.11
N THR A 110 -19.85 53.96 12.71
CA THR A 110 -18.41 54.06 12.94
C THR A 110 -17.58 53.19 12.00
N SER A 111 -18.22 52.28 11.26
CA SER A 111 -17.63 51.24 10.41
C SER A 111 -16.75 50.23 11.15
N LYS A 112 -16.84 50.20 12.49
CA LYS A 112 -16.05 49.28 13.34
C LYS A 112 -16.67 47.89 13.33
N ASN A 113 -15.83 46.88 13.26
CA ASN A 113 -16.22 45.50 13.56
C ASN A 113 -16.73 45.41 15.01
N VAL A 114 -17.82 44.67 15.20
CA VAL A 114 -18.44 44.40 16.50
C VAL A 114 -18.14 42.95 16.87
N PRO A 115 -17.25 42.70 17.86
CA PRO A 115 -16.94 41.35 18.30
C PRO A 115 -18.19 40.56 18.69
N GLY A 116 -18.26 39.29 18.28
CA GLY A 116 -19.42 38.43 18.48
C GLY A 116 -20.45 38.45 17.35
N TYR A 117 -20.26 39.25 16.29
CA TYR A 117 -21.10 39.28 15.10
C TYR A 117 -20.29 38.98 13.83
N GLY A 118 -20.96 38.46 12.81
CA GLY A 118 -20.32 37.97 11.59
C GLY A 118 -19.80 36.54 11.73
N ASP A 119 -18.89 36.14 10.84
CA ASP A 119 -18.30 34.79 10.82
C ASP A 119 -17.00 34.66 11.64
N THR A 120 -16.40 35.80 12.03
CA THR A 120 -15.13 35.88 12.77
C THR A 120 -15.17 37.04 13.75
N ASN A 121 -14.53 36.88 14.92
CA ASN A 121 -14.47 37.90 15.98
C ASN A 121 -13.50 39.04 15.66
N ARG A 122 -13.83 39.86 14.68
CA ARG A 122 -13.01 40.99 14.23
C ARG A 122 -13.09 42.18 15.17
N ILE A 123 -12.01 42.95 15.24
CA ILE A 123 -11.95 44.28 15.89
C ILE A 123 -11.51 45.35 14.88
N GLY A 124 -11.37 46.60 15.32
CA GLY A 124 -10.93 47.69 14.44
C GLY A 124 -11.97 48.05 13.38
N GLN A 125 -11.55 48.76 12.35
CA GLN A 125 -12.39 49.19 11.22
C GLN A 125 -12.50 48.08 10.17
N TRP A 126 -13.71 47.89 9.63
CA TRP A 126 -13.93 47.15 8.38
C TRP A 126 -13.57 48.02 7.16
N ILE A 127 -14.09 49.26 7.15
CA ILE A 127 -13.76 50.31 6.17
C ILE A 127 -13.66 51.67 6.87
N PHE A 128 -13.28 52.72 6.15
CA PHE A 128 -13.24 54.06 6.71
C PHE A 128 -14.65 54.58 7.07
N PRO A 129 -14.81 55.30 8.20
CA PRO A 129 -16.09 55.85 8.61
C PRO A 129 -16.54 57.02 7.71
N ILE A 130 -17.84 57.28 7.68
CA ILE A 130 -18.38 58.49 7.03
C ILE A 130 -17.85 59.73 7.73
N GLY A 131 -17.21 60.62 6.97
CA GLY A 131 -16.50 61.79 7.50
C GLY A 131 -15.14 61.42 8.08
N VAL A 132 -14.28 60.84 7.24
CA VAL A 132 -12.93 60.40 7.61
C VAL A 132 -12.13 61.55 8.26
N GLU A 133 -11.38 61.23 9.32
CA GLU A 133 -10.52 62.16 10.05
C GLU A 133 -9.05 61.95 9.68
N LYS A 134 -8.25 63.01 9.82
CA LYS A 134 -6.79 62.97 9.61
C LYS A 134 -6.08 62.32 10.80
N LYS A 135 -6.26 61.02 10.96
CA LYS A 135 -5.66 60.20 12.01
C LYS A 135 -5.48 58.77 11.51
N ASP A 136 -4.69 58.00 12.24
CA ASP A 136 -4.52 56.58 11.97
C ASP A 136 -5.75 55.78 12.41
N TYR A 137 -6.02 54.70 11.69
CA TYR A 137 -7.13 53.79 11.99
C TYR A 137 -6.59 52.39 12.25
N LEU A 138 -7.04 51.77 13.35
CA LEU A 138 -6.89 50.33 13.55
C LEU A 138 -7.82 49.62 12.56
N ILE A 139 -7.26 48.75 11.73
CA ILE A 139 -7.98 47.99 10.70
C ILE A 139 -7.81 46.49 10.95
N TRP A 140 -8.80 45.70 10.55
CA TRP A 140 -8.66 44.25 10.50
C TRP A 140 -8.07 43.82 9.15
N ASN A 141 -7.10 42.92 9.14
CA ASN A 141 -6.61 42.31 7.92
C ASN A 141 -7.45 41.06 7.59
N SER A 142 -8.32 41.14 6.59
CA SER A 142 -9.17 40.02 6.16
C SER A 142 -8.37 38.80 5.71
N ASP A 143 -7.13 38.98 5.23
CA ASP A 143 -6.28 37.85 4.82
C ASP A 143 -5.89 36.97 6.03
N MET A 144 -6.04 37.49 7.25
CA MET A 144 -5.76 36.78 8.49
C MET A 144 -6.99 36.04 9.04
N ASP A 145 -8.15 36.11 8.38
CA ASP A 145 -9.39 35.50 8.88
C ASP A 145 -9.28 33.98 9.06
N GLU A 146 -8.69 33.28 8.09
CA GLU A 146 -8.47 31.84 8.17
C GLU A 146 -7.36 31.49 9.18
N PRO A 147 -6.15 32.08 9.12
CA PRO A 147 -5.12 31.86 10.14
C PRO A 147 -5.59 32.14 11.57
N TYR A 148 -6.45 33.15 11.77
CA TYR A 148 -6.99 33.51 13.08
C TYR A 148 -8.02 32.48 13.57
N ARG A 149 -8.87 31.96 12.67
CA ARG A 149 -9.83 30.89 13.01
C ARG A 149 -9.15 29.58 13.37
N GLU A 150 -8.07 29.24 12.67
CA GLU A 150 -7.23 28.06 12.95
C GLU A 150 -6.30 28.25 14.16
N GLY A 151 -6.19 29.49 14.68
CA GLY A 151 -5.42 29.81 15.87
C GLY A 151 -3.91 29.93 15.64
N TYR A 152 -3.47 30.09 14.39
CA TYR A 152 -2.07 30.35 14.05
C TYR A 152 -1.62 31.77 14.38
N VAL A 153 -2.56 32.71 14.38
CA VAL A 153 -2.31 34.13 14.67
C VAL A 153 -3.28 34.63 15.74
N ASP A 154 -2.87 35.63 16.51
CA ASP A 154 -3.73 36.26 17.51
C ASP A 154 -4.40 37.54 16.97
N VAL A 155 -5.13 38.24 17.84
CA VAL A 155 -5.83 39.49 17.47
C VAL A 155 -4.86 40.62 17.10
N ASN A 156 -3.67 40.65 17.66
CA ASN A 156 -2.64 41.65 17.35
C ASN A 156 -2.03 41.39 15.98
N ASP A 157 -1.78 40.11 15.65
CA ASP A 157 -1.30 39.70 14.33
C ASP A 157 -2.33 39.95 13.23
N ALA A 158 -3.61 39.74 13.53
CA ALA A 158 -4.73 39.95 12.59
C ALA A 158 -5.13 41.43 12.42
N THR A 159 -4.53 42.35 13.19
CA THR A 159 -4.83 43.79 13.12
C THR A 159 -3.65 44.61 12.64
N GLY A 160 -3.95 45.61 11.82
CA GLY A 160 -2.98 46.55 11.28
C GLY A 160 -3.36 47.98 11.59
N THR A 161 -2.44 48.90 11.31
CA THR A 161 -2.71 50.34 11.37
C THR A 161 -2.67 50.93 9.97
N ALA A 162 -3.76 51.57 9.58
CA ALA A 162 -3.83 52.42 8.39
C ALA A 162 -3.29 53.81 8.76
N TYR A 163 -2.04 54.08 8.39
CA TYR A 163 -1.36 55.34 8.68
C TYR A 163 -1.78 56.44 7.70
N TYR A 164 -2.18 57.60 8.21
CA TYR A 164 -2.53 58.73 7.36
C TYR A 164 -1.30 59.38 6.73
N MET A 165 -1.24 59.44 5.40
CA MET A 165 -0.09 59.93 4.65
C MET A 165 -0.28 61.33 4.04
N GLY A 166 -1.51 61.73 3.77
CA GLY A 166 -1.78 63.04 3.19
C GLY A 166 -3.12 63.16 2.45
N GLU A 167 -3.29 64.28 1.75
CA GLU A 167 -4.45 64.51 0.89
C GLU A 167 -4.06 64.35 -0.58
N LYS A 168 -4.92 63.67 -1.35
CA LYS A 168 -4.77 63.53 -2.80
C LYS A 168 -6.08 63.85 -3.50
N LYS A 169 -6.02 64.04 -4.82
CA LYS A 169 -7.21 64.19 -5.65
C LYS A 169 -7.24 63.07 -6.68
N ILE A 170 -8.18 62.14 -6.54
CA ILE A 170 -8.38 60.98 -7.41
C ILE A 170 -9.69 61.17 -8.15
N ASP A 171 -9.66 61.10 -9.48
CA ASP A 171 -10.78 61.40 -10.38
C ASP A 171 -11.66 62.59 -9.90
N GLY A 172 -11.04 63.72 -9.56
CA GLY A 172 -11.81 64.90 -9.13
C GLY A 172 -12.33 64.88 -7.68
N VAL A 173 -12.23 63.76 -6.96
CA VAL A 173 -12.62 63.59 -5.56
C VAL A 173 -11.44 63.90 -4.64
N LYS A 174 -11.69 64.65 -3.55
CA LYS A 174 -10.67 64.89 -2.53
C LYS A 174 -10.61 63.66 -1.62
N THR A 175 -9.45 63.03 -1.52
CA THR A 175 -9.22 61.80 -0.73
C THR A 175 -8.14 61.99 0.31
N TYR A 176 -8.18 61.16 1.35
CA TYR A 176 -7.09 60.93 2.28
C TYR A 176 -6.40 59.61 1.93
N GLU A 177 -5.07 59.66 1.85
CA GLU A 177 -4.22 58.51 1.56
C GLU A 177 -3.83 57.80 2.86
N TYR A 178 -4.01 56.48 2.88
CA TYR A 178 -3.66 55.62 3.99
C TYR A 178 -2.78 54.48 3.53
N THR A 179 -1.69 54.22 4.25
CA THR A 179 -0.79 53.09 3.98
C THR A 179 -0.77 52.15 5.17
N GLY A 180 -0.81 50.84 4.92
CA GLY A 180 -0.63 49.80 5.92
C GLY A 180 0.47 48.82 5.48
N HIS A 181 1.28 48.39 6.43
CA HIS A 181 2.31 47.37 6.24
C HIS A 181 2.15 46.29 7.31
N GLN A 182 2.24 45.04 6.91
CA GLN A 182 2.32 43.89 7.78
C GLN A 182 3.69 43.23 7.56
N ASP A 183 4.49 43.22 8.63
CA ASP A 183 5.71 42.44 8.68
C ASP A 183 5.39 40.94 8.53
N GLU A 184 6.43 40.14 8.31
CA GLU A 184 6.30 38.71 8.12
C GLU A 184 5.68 38.01 9.35
N ILE A 185 4.51 37.39 9.15
CA ILE A 185 3.77 36.65 10.19
C ILE A 185 3.62 35.20 9.79
N TYR A 186 3.81 34.28 10.73
CA TYR A 186 3.53 32.86 10.54
C TYR A 186 2.01 32.64 10.46
N ILE A 187 1.54 32.11 9.34
CA ILE A 187 0.10 31.95 9.07
C ILE A 187 -0.36 30.49 9.05
N GLY A 188 0.53 29.53 9.32
CA GLY A 188 0.20 28.12 9.39
C GLY A 188 1.21 27.21 8.67
N PRO A 189 0.93 25.91 8.58
CA PRO A 189 1.76 24.98 7.82
C PRO A 189 1.74 25.30 6.32
N GLY A 190 2.66 24.69 5.59
CA GLY A 190 2.66 24.70 4.13
C GLY A 190 1.38 24.09 3.54
N PRO A 191 1.06 24.39 2.27
CA PRO A 191 -0.11 23.81 1.61
C PRO A 191 0.12 22.32 1.30
N GLU A 192 -0.95 21.62 0.96
CA GLU A 192 -0.89 20.22 0.51
C GLU A 192 0.13 20.04 -0.63
N GLY A 193 0.90 18.94 -0.59
CA GLY A 193 1.99 18.69 -1.53
C GLY A 193 3.33 19.34 -1.14
N THR A 194 3.41 19.94 0.05
CA THR A 194 4.67 20.36 0.68
C THR A 194 4.91 19.54 1.94
N PRO A 195 6.17 19.38 2.40
CA PRO A 195 6.47 18.61 3.60
C PRO A 195 5.66 19.12 4.81
N PRO A 196 5.15 18.24 5.70
CA PRO A 196 4.32 18.65 6.84
C PRO A 196 4.97 19.69 7.76
N GLU A 197 6.30 19.71 7.83
CA GLU A 197 7.06 20.66 8.65
C GLU A 197 7.32 22.00 7.95
N ALA A 198 6.93 22.16 6.69
CA ALA A 198 7.02 23.42 5.98
C ALA A 198 6.10 24.47 6.64
N LYS A 199 6.58 25.72 6.68
CA LYS A 199 5.87 26.83 7.34
C LYS A 199 5.52 27.91 6.35
N MET A 200 4.28 28.37 6.39
CA MET A 200 3.82 29.48 5.57
C MET A 200 3.86 30.79 6.36
N TYR A 201 4.35 31.83 5.70
CA TYR A 201 4.42 33.18 6.22
C TYR A 201 3.74 34.16 5.28
N TYR A 202 3.12 35.19 5.83
CA TYR A 202 2.47 36.26 5.11
C TYR A 202 3.20 37.58 5.33
N MET A 203 3.32 38.38 4.28
CA MET A 203 3.76 39.77 4.32
C MET A 203 2.88 40.58 3.37
N GLY A 204 2.51 41.80 3.74
CA GLY A 204 1.58 42.58 2.91
C GLY A 204 1.74 44.08 3.05
N ASP A 205 1.62 44.76 1.93
CA ASP A 205 1.58 46.22 1.80
C ASP A 205 0.26 46.63 1.15
N GLN A 206 -0.36 47.69 1.64
CA GLN A 206 -1.58 48.22 1.03
C GLN A 206 -1.67 49.74 1.15
N THR A 207 -2.25 50.35 0.12
CA THR A 207 -2.59 51.78 0.07
C THR A 207 -4.05 51.96 -0.32
N ALA A 208 -4.78 52.77 0.44
CA ALA A 208 -6.17 53.12 0.17
C ALA A 208 -6.35 54.64 0.09
N TRP A 209 -7.16 55.11 -0.86
CA TRP A 209 -7.54 56.52 -0.96
C TRP A 209 -9.03 56.68 -0.65
N ALA A 210 -9.34 57.17 0.56
CA ALA A 210 -10.72 57.30 1.03
C ALA A 210 -11.29 58.71 0.80
N ASP A 211 -12.52 58.84 0.29
CA ASP A 211 -13.20 60.13 0.18
C ASP A 211 -13.42 60.75 1.57
N VAL A 212 -13.09 62.04 1.69
CA VAL A 212 -13.11 62.76 2.97
C VAL A 212 -14.50 62.91 3.60
N ASN A 213 -15.58 62.79 2.81
CA ASN A 213 -16.95 63.00 3.28
C ASN A 213 -17.68 61.69 3.52
N THR A 214 -17.49 60.69 2.66
CA THR A 214 -18.25 59.43 2.67
C THR A 214 -17.45 58.26 3.23
N GLY A 215 -16.11 58.31 3.26
CA GLY A 215 -15.28 57.18 3.66
C GLY A 215 -15.17 56.07 2.61
N LEU A 216 -15.79 56.25 1.43
CA LEU A 216 -15.66 55.29 0.32
C LEU A 216 -14.21 55.24 -0.16
N ILE A 217 -13.70 54.02 -0.38
CA ILE A 217 -12.40 53.80 -1.01
C ILE A 217 -12.55 54.09 -2.50
N VAL A 218 -11.94 55.19 -2.95
CA VAL A 218 -12.00 55.66 -4.34
C VAL A 218 -10.97 54.94 -5.21
N ASP A 219 -9.85 54.57 -4.62
CA ASP A 219 -8.77 53.83 -5.27
C ASP A 219 -8.06 52.96 -4.22
N TYR A 220 -7.43 51.88 -4.65
CA TYR A 220 -6.82 50.87 -3.78
C TYR A 220 -5.69 50.14 -4.50
N ASP A 221 -4.60 49.89 -3.79
CA ASP A 221 -3.45 49.10 -4.24
C ASP A 221 -3.02 48.17 -3.10
N LYS A 222 -2.81 46.89 -3.39
CA LYS A 222 -2.36 45.90 -2.39
C LYS A 222 -1.37 44.92 -3.00
N HIS A 223 -0.25 44.73 -2.31
CA HIS A 223 0.76 43.74 -2.63
C HIS A 223 0.93 42.76 -1.47
N VAL A 224 0.61 41.49 -1.70
CA VAL A 224 0.76 40.40 -0.75
C VAL A 224 1.81 39.43 -1.24
N ILE A 225 2.70 39.01 -0.34
CA ILE A 225 3.65 37.95 -0.59
C ILE A 225 3.48 36.89 0.50
N GLN A 226 3.31 35.64 0.10
CA GLN A 226 3.44 34.51 1.01
C GLN A 226 4.76 33.80 0.77
N TYR A 227 5.45 33.46 1.85
CA TYR A 227 6.69 32.71 1.82
C TYR A 227 6.47 31.30 2.39
N LEU A 228 7.09 30.32 1.76
CA LEU A 228 7.17 28.95 2.25
C LEU A 228 8.60 28.71 2.73
N GLU A 229 8.74 28.41 4.02
CA GLU A 229 9.98 28.00 4.65
C GLU A 229 10.02 26.47 4.73
N PHE A 230 10.97 25.87 4.01
CA PHE A 230 11.15 24.43 3.98
C PHE A 230 12.03 23.96 5.14
N PRO A 231 11.75 22.77 5.71
CA PRO A 231 12.62 22.14 6.67
C PRO A 231 13.93 21.69 6.00
N ASP A 232 14.83 21.12 6.80
CA ASP A 232 15.93 20.35 6.24
C ASP A 232 15.39 19.11 5.52
N LEU A 233 15.64 19.05 4.21
CA LEU A 233 15.23 17.94 3.34
C LEU A 233 16.32 16.87 3.22
N HIS A 234 17.43 16.96 3.97
CA HIS A 234 18.46 15.90 4.04
C HIS A 234 18.08 14.78 5.04
N LYS A 235 16.80 14.44 5.08
CA LYS A 235 16.27 13.29 5.81
C LYS A 235 15.09 12.68 5.05
N LEU A 236 14.74 11.44 5.41
CA LEU A 236 13.54 10.76 4.91
C LEU A 236 12.31 11.66 5.16
N PRO A 237 11.43 11.86 4.16
CA PRO A 237 10.19 12.62 4.35
C PRO A 237 9.31 11.98 5.43
N SER A 238 8.74 12.79 6.32
CA SER A 238 7.83 12.29 7.38
C SER A 238 6.47 11.86 6.85
N ASP A 239 6.13 12.28 5.65
CA ASP A 239 4.94 11.95 4.86
C ASP A 239 5.25 11.03 3.67
N LEU A 240 6.40 10.34 3.70
CA LEU A 240 6.77 9.40 2.64
C LEU A 240 5.65 8.40 2.41
N ASP A 241 5.22 8.30 1.16
CA ASP A 241 4.30 7.28 0.64
C ASP A 241 4.61 7.09 -0.85
N MET A 242 5.32 6.02 -1.19
CA MET A 242 5.78 5.79 -2.55
C MET A 242 5.76 4.31 -2.93
N THR A 243 5.43 4.03 -4.19
CA THR A 243 5.51 2.67 -4.76
C THR A 243 6.51 2.65 -5.90
N ALA A 244 7.42 1.68 -5.87
CA ALA A 244 8.33 1.36 -6.97
C ALA A 244 7.91 0.04 -7.62
N GLU A 245 7.96 -0.05 -8.94
CA GLU A 245 7.60 -1.27 -9.68
C GLU A 245 8.77 -1.83 -10.48
N LEU A 246 8.98 -3.13 -10.34
CA LEU A 246 9.89 -3.93 -11.14
C LEU A 246 9.09 -4.91 -11.99
N ALA A 247 9.53 -5.19 -13.21
CA ALA A 247 8.96 -6.28 -14.00
C ALA A 247 10.04 -7.11 -14.67
N GLY A 248 9.68 -8.36 -14.95
CA GLY A 248 10.56 -9.30 -15.61
C GLY A 248 10.07 -10.73 -15.49
N ASN A 249 11.00 -11.68 -15.55
CA ASN A 249 10.67 -13.10 -15.52
C ASN A 249 10.99 -13.68 -14.15
N VAL A 250 10.07 -14.49 -13.64
CA VAL A 250 10.26 -15.30 -12.44
C VAL A 250 9.96 -16.76 -12.81
N SER A 251 10.86 -17.68 -12.47
CA SER A 251 10.63 -19.12 -12.61
C SER A 251 10.73 -19.77 -11.23
N VAL A 252 9.75 -20.59 -10.86
CA VAL A 252 9.69 -21.30 -9.58
C VAL A 252 9.56 -22.79 -9.85
N PHE A 253 10.37 -23.60 -9.19
CA PHE A 253 10.31 -25.05 -9.26
C PHE A 253 9.02 -25.56 -8.63
N ASN A 254 8.30 -26.42 -9.35
CA ASN A 254 7.05 -27.00 -8.93
C ASN A 254 7.23 -28.50 -8.74
N MET A 255 7.23 -28.94 -7.47
CA MET A 255 7.40 -30.34 -7.09
C MET A 255 6.34 -31.25 -7.74
N SER A 256 5.11 -30.76 -7.94
CA SER A 256 4.02 -31.55 -8.53
C SER A 256 4.18 -31.79 -10.03
N LYS A 257 5.11 -31.09 -10.70
CA LYS A 257 5.43 -31.27 -12.12
C LYS A 257 6.67 -32.14 -12.36
N VAL A 258 7.27 -32.68 -11.31
CA VAL A 258 8.45 -33.56 -11.46
C VAL A 258 8.05 -34.78 -12.29
N GLY A 259 8.84 -35.06 -13.34
CA GLY A 259 8.56 -36.10 -14.33
C GLY A 259 7.80 -35.62 -15.58
N GLU A 260 7.34 -34.37 -15.62
CA GLU A 260 6.89 -33.71 -16.85
C GLU A 260 8.06 -33.12 -17.66
N ASP A 261 7.80 -32.63 -18.88
CA ASP A 261 8.81 -31.97 -19.73
C ASP A 261 9.32 -30.62 -19.16
N ASP A 262 8.54 -29.93 -18.31
CA ASP A 262 8.90 -28.64 -17.68
C ASP A 262 8.49 -28.62 -16.20
N TRP A 263 9.47 -28.68 -15.30
CA TRP A 263 9.27 -28.71 -13.84
C TRP A 263 9.01 -27.32 -13.23
N TYR A 264 8.91 -26.27 -14.04
CA TYR A 264 8.88 -24.90 -13.56
C TYR A 264 7.56 -24.20 -13.89
N ASP A 265 7.07 -23.42 -12.93
CA ASP A 265 6.08 -22.38 -13.19
C ASP A 265 6.81 -21.09 -13.57
N ARG A 266 6.41 -20.51 -14.71
CA ARG A 266 7.05 -19.31 -15.27
C ARG A 266 6.07 -18.16 -15.34
N TYR A 267 6.48 -17.05 -14.77
CA TYR A 267 5.67 -15.84 -14.64
C TYR A 267 6.37 -14.67 -15.29
N ASN A 268 5.60 -13.85 -16.01
CA ASN A 268 5.99 -12.49 -16.35
C ASN A 268 5.46 -11.60 -15.22
N ALA A 269 6.33 -11.33 -14.25
CA ALA A 269 5.96 -10.74 -12.97
C ALA A 269 6.02 -9.21 -13.01
N VAL A 270 5.13 -8.57 -12.25
CA VAL A 270 5.23 -7.19 -11.79
C VAL A 270 5.32 -7.24 -10.27
N ILE A 271 6.42 -6.73 -9.73
CA ILE A 271 6.72 -6.66 -8.31
C ILE A 271 6.60 -5.19 -7.89
N SER A 272 5.61 -4.89 -7.06
CA SER A 272 5.39 -3.57 -6.47
C SER A 272 6.00 -3.55 -5.08
N ASN A 273 6.85 -2.57 -4.81
CA ASN A 273 7.42 -2.30 -3.50
C ASN A 273 6.88 -0.96 -2.98
N HIS A 274 5.97 -1.00 -2.02
CA HIS A 274 5.35 0.16 -1.38
C HIS A 274 6.09 0.49 -0.08
N VAL A 275 6.51 1.74 0.08
CA VAL A 275 7.24 2.23 1.26
C VAL A 275 6.54 3.46 1.79
N TRP A 276 6.24 3.49 3.09
CA TRP A 276 5.60 4.63 3.73
C TRP A 276 6.13 4.90 5.14
N VAL A 277 5.94 6.11 5.67
CA VAL A 277 6.18 6.42 7.08
C VAL A 277 4.85 6.39 7.84
N GLU A 278 4.72 5.48 8.81
CA GLU A 278 3.50 5.33 9.62
C GLU A 278 3.43 6.35 10.76
N ASN A 279 4.55 6.56 11.45
CA ASN A 279 4.64 7.52 12.55
C ASN A 279 6.07 8.08 12.69
N PRO A 280 6.25 9.40 12.62
CA PRO A 280 7.49 10.05 13.01
C PRO A 280 7.58 10.11 14.54
N ALA A 281 7.98 9.00 15.18
CA ALA A 281 8.03 8.88 16.64
C ALA A 281 8.92 9.97 17.28
N THR A 282 10.04 10.29 16.64
CA THR A 282 10.91 11.44 16.95
C THR A 282 11.63 11.91 15.68
N ASP A 283 12.31 13.05 15.72
CA ASP A 283 13.15 13.53 14.60
C ASP A 283 14.25 12.54 14.20
N SER A 284 14.66 11.62 15.08
CA SER A 284 15.74 10.65 14.83
C SER A 284 15.25 9.21 14.66
N LEU A 285 13.93 8.96 14.63
CA LEU A 285 13.36 7.62 14.52
C LEU A 285 11.98 7.67 13.89
N TYR A 286 11.85 7.11 12.68
CA TYR A 286 10.59 6.92 11.97
C TYR A 286 10.23 5.45 11.94
N MET A 287 8.94 5.13 12.09
CA MET A 287 8.42 3.80 11.80
C MET A 287 8.11 3.73 10.30
N VAL A 288 8.91 2.97 9.56
CA VAL A 288 8.82 2.84 8.11
C VAL A 288 8.20 1.51 7.76
N GLY A 289 7.07 1.55 7.06
CA GLY A 289 6.41 0.39 6.49
C GLY A 289 6.97 0.05 5.11
N ASN A 290 7.02 -1.24 4.82
CA ASN A 290 7.44 -1.80 3.54
C ASN A 290 6.54 -2.98 3.17
N GLU A 291 5.95 -2.95 1.98
CA GLU A 291 5.12 -4.03 1.43
C GLU A 291 5.60 -4.39 0.02
N VAL A 292 5.92 -5.66 -0.20
CA VAL A 292 6.29 -6.21 -1.50
C VAL A 292 5.17 -7.12 -1.99
N VAL A 293 4.61 -6.77 -3.14
CA VAL A 293 3.53 -7.52 -3.79
C VAL A 293 3.95 -7.97 -5.18
N ALA A 294 4.01 -9.27 -5.41
CA ALA A 294 4.35 -9.87 -6.71
C ALA A 294 3.10 -10.43 -7.40
N LYS A 295 2.83 -9.97 -8.63
CA LYS A 295 1.69 -10.38 -9.47
C LYS A 295 2.13 -10.76 -10.87
N ASP A 296 1.35 -11.60 -11.56
CA ASP A 296 1.48 -11.77 -13.02
C ASP A 296 0.89 -10.55 -13.77
N ARG A 297 1.05 -10.51 -15.10
CA ARG A 297 0.48 -9.44 -15.95
C ARG A 297 -1.05 -9.38 -15.98
N ASP A 298 -1.72 -10.47 -15.61
CA ASP A 298 -3.19 -10.51 -15.50
C ASP A 298 -3.66 -10.01 -14.11
N GLY A 299 -2.72 -9.65 -13.22
CA GLY A 299 -2.99 -9.18 -11.86
C GLY A 299 -3.20 -10.31 -10.85
N ARG A 300 -2.92 -11.58 -11.19
CA ARG A 300 -3.00 -12.70 -10.26
C ARG A 300 -1.79 -12.69 -9.33
N MET A 301 -2.03 -12.97 -8.06
CA MET A 301 -0.95 -13.08 -7.06
C MET A 301 -0.02 -14.23 -7.43
N LEU A 302 1.29 -13.96 -7.35
CA LEU A 302 2.31 -15.00 -7.38
C LEU A 302 2.43 -15.69 -6.02
N PRO A 303 3.18 -16.80 -5.90
CA PRO A 303 3.34 -17.54 -4.65
C PRO A 303 3.69 -16.67 -3.43
N GLU A 304 3.28 -17.12 -2.23
CA GLU A 304 3.40 -16.36 -0.98
C GLU A 304 4.86 -16.05 -0.63
N GLU A 305 5.81 -16.89 -1.06
CA GLU A 305 7.24 -16.73 -0.80
C GLU A 305 7.84 -15.51 -1.53
N LEU A 306 7.12 -14.93 -2.50
CA LEU A 306 7.52 -13.71 -3.22
C LEU A 306 6.89 -12.43 -2.65
N GLN A 307 6.05 -12.56 -1.62
CA GLN A 307 5.42 -11.43 -0.94
C GLN A 307 6.23 -11.04 0.29
N GLY A 308 6.13 -9.79 0.74
CA GLY A 308 6.85 -9.31 1.92
C GLY A 308 6.12 -8.19 2.63
N TYR A 309 6.24 -8.13 3.95
CA TYR A 309 5.70 -7.04 4.76
C TYR A 309 6.57 -6.83 5.99
N SER A 310 6.86 -5.56 6.32
CA SER A 310 7.55 -5.19 7.56
C SER A 310 7.26 -3.75 7.96
N ILE A 311 7.31 -3.47 9.26
CA ILE A 311 7.39 -2.11 9.80
C ILE A 311 8.61 -2.06 10.72
N ASP A 312 9.53 -1.14 10.43
CA ASP A 312 10.82 -1.07 11.11
C ASP A 312 11.12 0.35 11.58
N GLY A 313 11.82 0.47 12.71
CA GLY A 313 12.40 1.75 13.13
C GLY A 313 13.62 2.10 12.27
N VAL A 314 13.63 3.29 11.68
CA VAL A 314 14.71 3.79 10.82
C VAL A 314 15.10 5.19 11.23
N ASN A 315 16.40 5.47 11.28
CA ASN A 315 16.91 6.83 11.44
C ASN A 315 16.73 7.59 10.11
N PRO A 316 15.91 8.65 10.07
CA PRO A 316 15.59 9.31 8.80
C PRO A 316 16.76 10.07 8.17
N TYR A 317 17.83 10.38 8.92
CA TYR A 317 19.00 11.06 8.36
C TYR A 317 20.02 10.07 7.76
N THR A 318 20.23 8.95 8.44
CA THR A 318 21.27 7.97 8.04
C THR A 318 20.73 6.81 7.22
N MET A 319 19.41 6.57 7.27
CA MET A 319 18.72 5.38 6.77
C MET A 319 19.08 4.08 7.51
N GLU A 320 19.79 4.16 8.64
CA GLU A 320 20.13 3.00 9.46
C GLU A 320 18.89 2.44 10.18
N TYR A 321 18.76 1.11 10.19
CA TYR A 321 17.79 0.43 11.03
C TYR A 321 18.12 0.61 12.52
N ASP A 322 17.11 0.94 13.32
CA ASP A 322 17.22 1.06 14.77
C ASP A 322 17.05 -0.31 15.44
N SER A 323 18.10 -0.78 16.11
CA SER A 323 18.14 -2.11 16.76
C SER A 323 17.11 -2.32 17.88
N MET A 324 16.48 -1.27 18.40
CA MET A 324 15.41 -1.40 19.40
C MET A 324 14.05 -1.67 18.75
N PHE A 325 13.88 -1.33 17.46
CA PHE A 325 12.62 -1.37 16.72
C PHE A 325 12.69 -2.15 15.40
N SER A 326 13.80 -2.85 15.15
CA SER A 326 14.00 -3.73 14.00
C SER A 326 15.06 -4.79 14.32
N ASP A 327 14.91 -5.98 13.77
CA ASP A 327 15.93 -7.04 13.76
C ASP A 327 16.88 -6.92 12.55
N LYS A 328 16.55 -6.06 11.60
CA LYS A 328 17.36 -5.74 10.41
C LYS A 328 18.58 -4.91 10.78
N LYS A 329 19.59 -4.96 9.92
CA LYS A 329 20.88 -4.28 10.08
C LYS A 329 21.27 -3.56 8.82
N GLY A 330 22.19 -2.61 8.94
CA GLY A 330 22.63 -1.79 7.81
C GLY A 330 21.61 -0.70 7.49
N LEU A 331 21.59 -0.29 6.22
CA LEU A 331 20.73 0.77 5.74
C LEU A 331 19.49 0.21 5.03
N LEU A 332 18.33 0.84 5.24
CA LEU A 332 17.11 0.60 4.48
C LEU A 332 17.32 0.90 2.98
N THR A 333 18.00 2.00 2.69
CA THR A 333 18.28 2.50 1.34
C THR A 333 19.50 3.43 1.38
N PHE A 334 19.88 4.00 0.25
CA PHE A 334 20.95 5.00 0.18
C PHE A 334 20.56 6.28 0.95
N PRO A 335 21.47 6.85 1.76
CA PRO A 335 21.19 8.09 2.48
C PRO A 335 21.12 9.29 1.54
N ILE A 336 20.52 10.38 2.00
CA ILE A 336 20.52 11.64 1.25
C ILE A 336 21.95 12.21 1.25
N GLY A 337 22.42 12.70 0.11
CA GLY A 337 23.82 13.11 -0.07
C GLY A 337 24.77 11.91 -0.16
N VAL A 338 24.50 10.99 -1.08
CA VAL A 338 25.30 9.79 -1.31
C VAL A 338 26.74 10.15 -1.71
N GLU A 339 27.70 9.45 -1.11
CA GLU A 339 29.13 9.61 -1.33
C GLU A 339 29.70 8.47 -2.17
N LYS A 340 30.85 8.70 -2.81
CA LYS A 340 31.58 7.69 -3.61
C LYS A 340 32.32 6.68 -2.71
N ARG A 341 31.57 5.90 -1.94
CA ARG A 341 32.05 4.85 -1.03
C ARG A 341 31.07 3.69 -1.00
N ASP A 342 31.47 2.58 -0.42
CA ASP A 342 30.60 1.41 -0.25
C ASP A 342 29.58 1.64 0.88
N TYR A 343 28.43 0.97 0.77
CA TYR A 343 27.33 1.03 1.72
C TYR A 343 26.86 -0.38 2.11
N GLU A 344 26.61 -0.59 3.40
CA GLU A 344 26.04 -1.84 3.92
C GLU A 344 24.52 -1.73 3.89
N LEU A 345 23.88 -2.32 2.88
CA LEU A 345 22.42 -2.30 2.72
C LEU A 345 21.81 -3.57 3.30
N TRP A 346 20.61 -3.47 3.85
CA TRP A 346 19.81 -4.65 4.14
C TRP A 346 19.41 -5.34 2.83
N ASP A 347 19.71 -6.63 2.72
CA ASP A 347 19.35 -7.47 1.58
C ASP A 347 18.30 -8.49 2.02
N SER A 348 17.06 -8.26 1.56
CA SER A 348 15.92 -9.13 1.87
C SER A 348 16.05 -10.54 1.30
N GLN A 349 16.88 -10.75 0.27
CA GLN A 349 17.05 -12.07 -0.36
C GLN A 349 17.85 -13.03 0.53
N ILE A 350 18.70 -12.49 1.40
CA ILE A 350 19.55 -13.27 2.30
C ILE A 350 19.26 -13.02 3.79
N GLY A 351 18.34 -12.11 4.10
CA GLY A 351 18.00 -11.74 5.49
C GLY A 351 19.19 -11.18 6.25
N ASN A 352 20.10 -10.46 5.59
CA ASN A 352 21.32 -9.92 6.20
C ASN A 352 21.84 -8.69 5.43
N ILE A 353 22.95 -8.11 5.88
CA ILE A 353 23.62 -7.03 5.16
C ILE A 353 24.39 -7.54 3.95
N SER A 354 24.31 -6.77 2.86
CA SER A 354 25.13 -6.93 1.66
C SER A 354 25.83 -5.60 1.35
N THR A 355 27.12 -5.68 0.99
CA THR A 355 27.89 -4.49 0.60
C THR A 355 27.55 -4.06 -0.83
N ALA A 356 26.99 -2.86 -0.97
CA ALA A 356 26.81 -2.18 -2.23
C ALA A 356 28.10 -1.44 -2.62
N HIS A 357 28.87 -2.01 -3.55
CA HIS A 357 30.13 -1.44 -3.98
C HIS A 357 29.94 -0.30 -4.96
N PHE A 358 30.60 0.84 -4.75
CA PHE A 358 30.63 1.92 -5.73
C PHE A 358 31.48 1.51 -6.93
N VAL A 359 30.89 1.40 -8.11
CA VAL A 359 31.59 0.95 -9.33
C VAL A 359 31.82 2.06 -10.36
N GLY A 360 31.18 3.22 -10.21
CA GLY A 360 31.40 4.36 -11.09
C GLY A 360 30.21 5.32 -11.21
N GLU A 361 30.31 6.23 -12.17
CA GLU A 361 29.28 7.22 -12.50
C GLU A 361 28.68 6.91 -13.87
N GLU A 362 27.36 7.06 -14.00
CA GLU A 362 26.65 6.79 -15.23
C GLU A 362 25.52 7.80 -15.42
N ASN A 363 25.37 8.35 -16.63
CA ASN A 363 24.24 9.19 -16.98
C ASN A 363 23.12 8.31 -17.52
N ILE A 364 21.99 8.24 -16.81
CA ILE A 364 20.83 7.46 -17.23
C ILE A 364 19.66 8.40 -17.56
N ALA A 365 19.23 8.37 -18.82
CA ALA A 365 18.16 9.22 -19.35
C ALA A 365 18.30 10.72 -19.03
N GLY A 366 19.55 11.24 -18.96
CA GLY A 366 19.84 12.65 -18.69
C GLY A 366 20.19 12.96 -17.24
N LEU A 367 19.98 12.04 -16.29
CA LEU A 367 20.32 12.21 -14.89
C LEU A 367 21.68 11.57 -14.57
N ASP A 368 22.58 12.35 -13.96
CA ASP A 368 23.86 11.84 -13.46
C ASP A 368 23.65 11.01 -12.19
N THR A 369 24.14 9.77 -12.20
CA THR A 369 23.95 8.81 -11.10
C THR A 369 25.24 8.12 -10.70
N TYR A 370 25.29 7.66 -9.46
CA TYR A 370 26.28 6.72 -8.97
C TYR A 370 25.78 5.30 -9.13
N LYS A 371 26.64 4.44 -9.65
CA LYS A 371 26.35 3.02 -9.88
C LYS A 371 26.89 2.19 -8.73
N TYR A 372 26.03 1.41 -8.11
CA TYR A 372 26.37 0.46 -7.06
C TYR A 372 26.02 -0.96 -7.48
N VAL A 373 26.88 -1.91 -7.14
CA VAL A 373 26.65 -3.33 -7.39
C VAL A 373 26.77 -4.10 -6.09
N VAL A 374 25.71 -4.83 -5.74
CA VAL A 374 25.70 -5.89 -4.74
C VAL A 374 25.86 -7.21 -5.48
N SER A 375 26.78 -8.06 -5.04
CA SER A 375 27.03 -9.39 -5.60
C SER A 375 27.12 -10.40 -4.46
N THR A 376 26.24 -11.39 -4.50
CA THR A 376 26.16 -12.44 -3.49
C THR A 376 26.35 -13.79 -4.17
N GLU A 377 27.26 -14.62 -3.67
CA GLU A 377 27.56 -15.93 -4.23
C GLU A 377 27.38 -17.04 -3.19
N ASN A 378 26.57 -18.03 -3.54
CA ASN A 378 26.33 -19.26 -2.78
C ASN A 378 26.08 -19.02 -1.28
N TYR A 379 25.27 -18.02 -0.95
CA TYR A 379 24.95 -17.65 0.43
C TYR A 379 23.83 -18.56 0.96
N PRO A 380 24.00 -19.22 2.13
CA PRO A 380 22.95 -20.08 2.70
C PRO A 380 21.78 -19.23 3.20
N ILE A 381 20.58 -19.49 2.71
CA ILE A 381 19.37 -18.70 3.06
C ILE A 381 18.34 -19.49 3.86
N GLY A 382 18.53 -20.79 4.06
CA GLY A 382 17.63 -21.65 4.82
C GLY A 382 17.58 -23.06 4.24
N ALA A 383 16.51 -23.77 4.54
CA ALA A 383 16.26 -25.12 4.06
C ALA A 383 14.82 -25.25 3.56
N LEU A 384 14.62 -26.15 2.60
CA LEU A 384 13.32 -26.57 2.10
C LEU A 384 13.00 -27.95 2.67
N ASP A 385 11.91 -28.05 3.42
CA ASP A 385 11.41 -29.31 3.94
C ASP A 385 10.96 -30.22 2.78
N ILE A 386 11.25 -31.51 2.91
CA ILE A 386 10.87 -32.53 1.93
C ILE A 386 9.69 -33.31 2.50
N ASP A 387 8.55 -33.28 1.79
CA ASP A 387 7.35 -33.97 2.26
C ASP A 387 7.61 -35.47 2.47
N GLY A 388 7.10 -36.00 3.58
CA GLY A 388 7.33 -37.38 3.98
C GLY A 388 8.73 -37.70 4.55
N MET A 389 9.66 -36.74 4.64
CA MET A 389 11.01 -36.98 5.16
C MET A 389 11.39 -35.97 6.25
N SER A 390 10.87 -36.16 7.48
CA SER A 390 11.05 -35.18 8.57
C SER A 390 12.51 -35.01 9.04
N ASP A 391 13.37 -35.98 8.73
CA ASP A 391 14.80 -36.00 9.05
C ASP A 391 15.68 -35.49 7.90
N ARG A 392 15.11 -35.10 6.76
CA ARG A 392 15.84 -34.66 5.56
C ARG A 392 15.28 -33.35 5.02
N HIS A 393 16.17 -32.43 4.66
CA HIS A 393 15.81 -31.16 4.04
C HIS A 393 16.81 -30.79 2.96
N ALA A 394 16.36 -30.00 1.98
CA ALA A 394 17.24 -29.48 0.93
C ALA A 394 17.78 -28.11 1.36
N GLU A 395 19.10 -27.95 1.40
CA GLU A 395 19.75 -26.70 1.78
C GLU A 395 19.62 -25.66 0.65
N LEU A 396 19.17 -24.45 0.98
CA LEU A 396 18.93 -23.37 0.02
C LEU A 396 20.09 -22.38 -0.02
N PHE A 397 20.50 -22.03 -1.24
CA PHE A 397 21.59 -21.10 -1.50
C PHE A 397 21.17 -20.01 -2.48
N TYR A 398 21.35 -18.75 -2.12
CA TYR A 398 21.15 -17.60 -3.00
C TYR A 398 22.44 -17.24 -3.74
N THR A 399 22.32 -16.92 -5.02
CA THR A 399 23.37 -16.30 -5.84
C THR A 399 22.75 -15.25 -6.73
N GLY A 400 23.22 -14.02 -6.70
CA GLY A 400 22.62 -12.94 -7.47
C GLY A 400 23.34 -11.62 -7.40
N ASN A 401 22.96 -10.73 -8.30
CA ASN A 401 23.46 -9.38 -8.43
C ASN A 401 22.30 -8.38 -8.41
N THR A 402 22.48 -7.31 -7.64
CA THR A 402 21.60 -6.14 -7.69
C THR A 402 22.42 -4.91 -8.07
N THR A 403 22.01 -4.22 -9.13
CA THR A 403 22.62 -2.96 -9.57
C THR A 403 21.68 -1.81 -9.30
N TYR A 404 22.18 -0.79 -8.60
CA TYR A 404 21.46 0.44 -8.30
C TYR A 404 22.09 1.61 -9.05
N TRP A 405 21.26 2.49 -9.59
CA TRP A 405 21.67 3.80 -10.12
C TRP A 405 21.03 4.88 -9.24
N VAL A 406 21.87 5.58 -8.49
CA VAL A 406 21.43 6.45 -7.38
C VAL A 406 21.79 7.89 -7.69
N GLU A 407 20.83 8.79 -7.56
CA GLU A 407 21.07 10.23 -7.69
C GLU A 407 21.86 10.74 -6.47
N PRO A 408 23.03 11.39 -6.65
CA PRO A 408 23.92 11.70 -5.53
C PRO A 408 23.37 12.66 -4.48
N SER A 409 22.63 13.70 -4.89
CA SER A 409 22.20 14.76 -3.98
C SER A 409 21.05 14.30 -3.08
N ALA A 410 20.07 13.60 -3.65
CA ALA A 410 18.86 13.15 -2.98
C ALA A 410 18.92 11.71 -2.44
N GLY A 411 19.84 10.87 -2.94
CA GLY A 411 19.87 9.44 -2.63
C GLY A 411 18.74 8.62 -3.29
N GLY A 412 17.96 9.24 -4.18
CA GLY A 412 16.87 8.60 -4.91
C GLY A 412 17.40 7.55 -5.91
N ILE A 413 16.81 6.35 -5.88
CA ILE A 413 17.14 5.28 -6.82
C ILE A 413 16.41 5.54 -8.14
N ALA A 414 17.15 5.96 -9.15
CA ALA A 414 16.63 6.27 -10.49
C ALA A 414 16.42 5.01 -11.34
N ASN A 415 17.14 3.93 -11.06
CA ASN A 415 16.93 2.62 -11.68
C ASN A 415 17.46 1.49 -10.77
N VAL A 416 16.86 0.32 -10.87
CA VAL A 416 17.37 -0.91 -10.25
C VAL A 416 17.21 -2.09 -11.20
N ARG A 417 18.20 -2.98 -11.19
CA ARG A 417 18.17 -4.26 -11.90
C ARG A 417 18.60 -5.35 -10.93
N GLN A 418 17.81 -6.40 -10.84
CA GLN A 418 18.06 -7.53 -9.97
C GLN A 418 18.02 -8.84 -10.77
N GLU A 419 19.05 -9.65 -10.59
CA GLU A 419 19.18 -10.97 -11.19
C GLU A 419 19.63 -11.93 -10.10
N GLY A 420 18.86 -12.98 -9.82
CA GLY A 420 19.18 -13.89 -8.74
C GLY A 420 18.60 -15.29 -8.95
N VAL A 421 19.30 -16.27 -8.40
CA VAL A 421 18.85 -17.66 -8.35
C VAL A 421 18.92 -18.17 -6.92
N VAL A 422 17.89 -18.90 -6.52
CA VAL A 422 17.92 -19.76 -5.35
C VAL A 422 18.12 -21.18 -5.84
N SER A 423 19.14 -21.86 -5.34
CA SER A 423 19.40 -23.27 -5.61
C SER A 423 19.13 -24.11 -4.37
N ALA A 424 18.49 -25.26 -4.54
CA ALA A 424 18.34 -26.26 -3.51
C ALA A 424 19.36 -27.40 -3.72
N GLN A 425 20.10 -27.73 -2.66
CA GLN A 425 20.94 -28.91 -2.59
C GLN A 425 20.14 -30.01 -1.90
N PHE A 426 19.65 -30.98 -2.67
CA PHE A 426 18.91 -32.10 -2.13
C PHE A 426 19.85 -33.05 -1.38
N PRO A 427 19.37 -33.67 -0.27
CA PRO A 427 20.08 -34.72 0.42
C PRO A 427 19.94 -36.04 -0.35
N ASP A 428 20.43 -37.13 0.23
CA ASP A 428 20.04 -38.46 -0.24
C ASP A 428 18.53 -38.65 -0.04
N LEU A 429 17.82 -39.03 -1.09
CA LEU A 429 16.37 -39.28 -1.08
C LEU A 429 16.00 -40.77 -1.01
N HIS A 430 16.99 -41.68 -0.95
CA HIS A 430 16.74 -43.12 -0.86
C HIS A 430 16.26 -43.49 0.55
N THR A 431 14.95 -43.33 0.81
CA THR A 431 14.28 -43.72 2.06
C THR A 431 12.79 -43.93 1.82
N ILE A 432 12.17 -44.81 2.60
CA ILE A 432 10.71 -44.92 2.66
C ILE A 432 10.14 -43.66 3.35
N PRO A 433 9.20 -42.92 2.71
CA PRO A 433 8.56 -41.75 3.31
C PRO A 433 7.66 -42.09 4.50
N GLU A 434 7.64 -41.21 5.50
CA GLU A 434 6.82 -41.34 6.72
C GLU A 434 5.32 -41.19 6.47
N ASN A 435 4.96 -40.54 5.35
CA ASN A 435 3.58 -40.32 4.91
C ASN A 435 3.09 -41.42 3.95
N THR A 436 3.83 -42.52 3.77
CA THR A 436 3.43 -43.63 2.90
C THR A 436 2.06 -44.20 3.31
N ASP A 437 1.13 -44.21 2.36
CA ASP A 437 -0.24 -44.71 2.50
C ASP A 437 -0.72 -45.18 1.11
N SER A 438 -0.69 -46.50 0.88
CA SER A 438 -0.91 -47.10 -0.46
C SER A 438 -1.91 -48.24 -0.42
N GLU A 439 -2.81 -48.29 -1.40
CA GLU A 439 -3.77 -49.39 -1.59
C GLU A 439 -3.39 -50.21 -2.83
N ILE A 440 -3.08 -51.49 -2.63
CA ILE A 440 -2.70 -52.43 -3.69
C ILE A 440 -3.85 -53.38 -3.97
N ARG A 441 -4.28 -53.45 -5.24
CA ARG A 441 -5.39 -54.31 -5.68
C ARG A 441 -4.90 -55.48 -6.51
N MET A 442 -5.22 -56.68 -6.04
CA MET A 442 -4.92 -57.94 -6.68
C MET A 442 -6.20 -58.70 -7.01
N GLU A 443 -6.20 -59.43 -8.11
CA GLU A 443 -7.27 -60.33 -8.50
C GLU A 443 -6.71 -61.73 -8.74
N GLY A 444 -7.57 -62.75 -8.63
CA GLY A 444 -7.17 -64.09 -9.01
C GLY A 444 -8.09 -65.18 -8.51
N LYS A 445 -7.51 -66.34 -8.21
CA LYS A 445 -8.24 -67.56 -7.86
C LYS A 445 -7.67 -68.22 -6.62
N LEU A 446 -8.56 -68.52 -5.69
CA LEU A 446 -8.27 -69.25 -4.47
C LEU A 446 -8.97 -70.61 -4.49
N TRP A 447 -8.23 -71.66 -4.15
CA TRP A 447 -8.77 -73.01 -3.95
C TRP A 447 -8.38 -73.54 -2.58
N ILE A 448 -9.37 -73.99 -1.82
CA ILE A 448 -9.19 -74.61 -0.50
C ILE A 448 -9.88 -75.98 -0.51
N LEU A 449 -9.21 -77.01 0.00
CA LEU A 449 -9.69 -78.41 -0.03
C LEU A 449 -11.11 -78.59 0.54
N SER A 450 -11.49 -77.83 1.57
CA SER A 450 -12.82 -77.87 2.19
C SER A 450 -13.88 -77.01 1.49
N GLN A 451 -13.48 -76.07 0.62
CA GLN A 451 -14.38 -75.03 0.11
C GLN A 451 -14.43 -74.92 -1.41
N GLY A 452 -13.56 -75.64 -2.13
CA GLY A 452 -13.49 -75.57 -3.59
C GLY A 452 -12.76 -74.32 -4.11
N ALA A 453 -12.87 -74.08 -5.42
CA ALA A 453 -12.30 -72.92 -6.09
C ALA A 453 -13.28 -71.74 -6.10
N ARG A 454 -12.75 -70.53 -5.94
CA ARG A 454 -13.47 -69.28 -6.15
C ARG A 454 -12.53 -68.23 -6.73
N ASP A 455 -13.10 -67.28 -7.45
CA ASP A 455 -12.37 -66.09 -7.89
C ASP A 455 -12.39 -65.07 -6.75
N ILE A 456 -11.28 -64.36 -6.55
CA ILE A 456 -11.07 -63.46 -5.42
C ILE A 456 -10.55 -62.09 -5.86
N ASP A 457 -10.98 -61.07 -5.12
CA ASP A 457 -10.43 -59.73 -5.15
C ASP A 457 -9.75 -59.46 -3.81
N MET A 458 -8.52 -58.98 -3.84
CA MET A 458 -7.71 -58.74 -2.65
C MET A 458 -7.26 -57.29 -2.64
N VAL A 459 -7.51 -56.62 -1.52
CA VAL A 459 -7.09 -55.24 -1.26
C VAL A 459 -6.09 -55.28 -0.12
N ARG A 460 -4.87 -54.84 -0.38
CA ARG A 460 -3.79 -54.70 0.61
C ARG A 460 -3.54 -53.22 0.84
N HIS A 461 -3.79 -52.75 2.05
CA HIS A 461 -3.56 -51.37 2.46
C HIS A 461 -2.30 -51.31 3.32
N VAL A 462 -1.31 -50.54 2.87
CA VAL A 462 -0.01 -50.38 3.50
C VAL A 462 0.12 -48.94 3.98
N LYS A 463 0.32 -48.75 5.28
CA LYS A 463 0.35 -47.41 5.87
C LYS A 463 1.44 -47.30 6.93
N VAL A 464 2.25 -46.25 6.86
CA VAL A 464 3.15 -45.90 7.96
C VAL A 464 2.34 -45.30 9.11
N ILE A 465 2.44 -45.92 10.29
CA ILE A 465 1.70 -45.56 11.51
C ILE A 465 2.62 -44.97 12.60
N GLY A 466 3.94 -45.00 12.40
CA GLY A 466 4.90 -44.42 13.33
C GLY A 466 6.34 -44.56 12.85
N THR A 467 7.25 -43.92 13.57
CA THR A 467 8.69 -43.94 13.31
C THR A 467 9.47 -44.20 14.59
N ALA A 468 10.64 -44.82 14.45
CA ALA A 468 11.60 -45.05 15.52
C ALA A 468 13.03 -45.01 14.99
N TYR A 469 14.02 -45.04 15.88
CA TYR A 469 15.45 -45.03 15.53
C TYR A 469 16.23 -46.01 16.40
N ASP A 470 17.19 -46.70 15.80
CA ASP A 470 18.21 -47.51 16.49
C ASP A 470 19.58 -47.45 15.79
N GLU A 471 20.50 -48.37 16.12
CA GLU A 471 21.83 -48.47 15.52
C GLU A 471 21.81 -48.76 14.00
N GLY A 472 20.72 -49.34 13.48
CA GLY A 472 20.50 -49.62 12.06
C GLY A 472 19.88 -48.45 11.29
N GLY A 473 19.50 -47.36 11.97
CA GLY A 473 19.00 -46.13 11.35
C GLY A 473 17.52 -45.86 11.63
N LYS A 474 16.86 -45.18 10.69
CA LYS A 474 15.43 -44.85 10.76
C LYS A 474 14.59 -46.11 10.51
N VAL A 475 13.68 -46.39 11.42
CA VAL A 475 12.69 -47.48 11.30
C VAL A 475 11.31 -46.86 11.09
N VAL A 476 10.65 -47.22 9.99
CA VAL A 476 9.23 -46.92 9.78
C VAL A 476 8.39 -48.10 10.27
N ILE A 477 7.33 -47.80 11.01
CA ILE A 477 6.38 -48.80 11.51
C ILE A 477 5.21 -48.83 10.55
N ILE A 478 5.03 -49.95 9.86
CA ILE A 478 4.06 -50.12 8.77
C ILE A 478 2.94 -51.05 9.22
N GLU A 479 1.70 -50.58 9.16
CA GLU A 479 0.52 -51.44 9.20
C GLU A 479 0.25 -51.98 7.79
N ASP A 480 0.21 -53.30 7.67
CA ASP A 480 -0.09 -54.02 6.44
C ASP A 480 -1.40 -54.79 6.63
N ASN A 481 -2.46 -54.31 5.99
CA ASN A 481 -3.80 -54.83 6.15
C ASN A 481 -4.32 -55.37 4.81
N THR A 482 -4.37 -56.69 4.70
CA THR A 482 -4.91 -57.39 3.54
C THR A 482 -6.32 -57.88 3.83
N THR A 483 -7.28 -57.49 2.99
CA THR A 483 -8.65 -58.02 3.00
C THR A 483 -8.96 -58.69 1.66
N THR A 484 -9.41 -59.93 1.72
CA THR A 484 -9.81 -60.71 0.54
C THR A 484 -11.33 -60.88 0.48
N TYR A 485 -11.89 -60.77 -0.72
CA TYR A 485 -13.30 -60.88 -1.05
C TYR A 485 -13.51 -61.97 -2.11
N ASP A 486 -14.65 -62.64 -2.07
CA ASP A 486 -15.12 -63.47 -3.19
C ASP A 486 -15.67 -62.55 -4.28
N SER A 487 -15.13 -62.62 -5.50
CA SER A 487 -15.49 -61.70 -6.60
C SER A 487 -16.94 -61.84 -7.06
N GLY A 488 -17.55 -63.02 -6.87
CA GLY A 488 -18.91 -63.29 -7.29
C GLY A 488 -19.96 -62.81 -6.28
N THR A 489 -19.66 -62.89 -4.98
CA THR A 489 -20.61 -62.56 -3.90
C THR A 489 -20.30 -61.23 -3.19
N GLY A 490 -19.06 -60.76 -3.23
CA GLY A 490 -18.57 -59.63 -2.44
C GLY A 490 -18.38 -59.92 -0.95
N GLU A 491 -18.53 -61.18 -0.53
CA GLU A 491 -18.34 -61.57 0.88
C GLU A 491 -16.85 -61.70 1.22
N LYS A 492 -16.46 -61.32 2.44
CA LYS A 492 -15.08 -61.48 2.91
C LYS A 492 -14.71 -62.97 2.96
N VAL A 493 -13.49 -63.29 2.56
CA VAL A 493 -12.87 -64.61 2.68
C VAL A 493 -11.88 -64.57 3.84
N PRO A 494 -12.26 -64.99 5.06
CA PRO A 494 -11.43 -64.81 6.25
C PRO A 494 -10.04 -65.44 6.13
N GLU A 495 -9.90 -66.55 5.39
CA GLU A 495 -8.64 -67.25 5.17
C GLU A 495 -7.63 -66.46 4.33
N GLY A 496 -8.08 -65.42 3.62
CA GLY A 496 -7.23 -64.50 2.86
C GLY A 496 -7.11 -63.11 3.50
N CYS A 497 -7.60 -62.93 4.74
CA CYS A 497 -7.50 -61.66 5.45
C CYS A 497 -6.36 -61.72 6.48
N SER A 498 -5.54 -60.67 6.54
CA SER A 498 -4.45 -60.55 7.51
C SER A 498 -4.22 -59.10 7.89
N ILE A 499 -3.83 -58.87 9.13
CA ILE A 499 -3.24 -57.60 9.57
C ILE A 499 -1.92 -57.92 10.25
N SER A 500 -0.87 -57.20 9.87
CA SER A 500 0.45 -57.30 10.50
C SER A 500 1.08 -55.92 10.66
N ILE A 501 1.87 -55.78 11.72
CA ILE A 501 2.68 -54.59 11.95
C ILE A 501 4.15 -54.97 11.71
N HIS A 502 4.77 -54.25 10.78
CA HIS A 502 6.17 -54.41 10.41
C HIS A 502 6.95 -53.22 10.93
N GLY A 503 8.17 -53.48 11.42
CA GLY A 503 9.17 -52.43 11.56
C GLY A 503 10.13 -52.59 10.41
N VAL A 504 10.39 -51.54 9.64
CA VAL A 504 11.22 -51.62 8.43
C VAL A 504 12.26 -50.52 8.46
N TYR A 505 13.52 -50.87 8.24
CA TYR A 505 14.59 -49.89 8.04
C TYR A 505 14.32 -49.10 6.76
N ALA A 506 14.11 -47.79 6.90
CA ALA A 506 13.58 -46.96 5.83
C ALA A 506 14.51 -46.88 4.61
N ASP A 507 15.83 -46.93 4.83
CA ASP A 507 16.84 -46.81 3.77
C ASP A 507 17.10 -48.14 3.04
N THR A 508 16.85 -49.28 3.69
CA THR A 508 17.20 -50.61 3.16
C THR A 508 16.00 -51.49 2.80
N GLY A 509 14.80 -51.17 3.29
CA GLY A 509 13.61 -52.01 3.13
C GLY A 509 13.65 -53.32 3.94
N GLU A 510 14.67 -53.52 4.80
CA GLU A 510 14.83 -54.72 5.63
C GLU A 510 13.95 -54.67 6.89
N GLU A 511 13.45 -55.82 7.32
CA GLU A 511 12.71 -55.98 8.58
C GLU A 511 13.61 -55.64 9.78
N ALA A 512 13.13 -54.73 10.61
CA ALA A 512 13.72 -54.35 11.88
C ALA A 512 13.14 -55.22 13.00
N GLU A 513 13.91 -56.22 13.44
CA GLU A 513 13.48 -57.35 14.28
C GLU A 513 12.68 -56.97 15.54
N ASN A 514 12.93 -55.79 16.12
CA ASN A 514 12.38 -55.36 17.41
C ASN A 514 11.19 -54.40 17.32
N TYR A 515 10.73 -54.06 16.12
CA TYR A 515 9.77 -52.96 15.90
C TYR A 515 8.41 -53.42 15.35
N GLY A 516 8.30 -54.67 14.89
CA GLY A 516 7.05 -55.27 14.43
C GLY A 516 6.26 -56.03 15.52
N ASP A 517 5.14 -56.62 15.11
CA ASP A 517 4.31 -57.50 15.96
C ASP A 517 4.85 -58.94 16.08
N ALA A 518 5.84 -59.30 15.27
CA ALA A 518 6.50 -60.59 15.26
C ALA A 518 7.96 -60.44 14.80
N TYR A 519 8.79 -61.42 15.15
CA TYR A 519 10.15 -61.52 14.65
C TYR A 519 10.14 -61.85 13.15
N ARG A 520 10.76 -60.99 12.35
CA ARG A 520 10.91 -61.12 10.90
C ARG A 520 12.34 -60.76 10.51
N GLU A 521 12.82 -61.38 9.44
CA GLU A 521 14.16 -61.17 8.88
C GLU A 521 14.07 -61.11 7.35
N GLY A 522 15.05 -60.46 6.71
CA GLY A 522 15.06 -60.20 5.28
C GLY A 522 14.31 -58.93 4.89
N LEU A 523 14.09 -58.73 3.59
CA LEU A 523 13.34 -57.59 3.07
C LEU A 523 11.85 -57.69 3.38
N TYR A 524 11.24 -56.56 3.73
CA TYR A 524 9.80 -56.37 3.65
C TYR A 524 9.39 -55.88 2.26
N ILE A 525 10.15 -54.93 1.72
CA ILE A 525 9.99 -54.33 0.39
C ILE A 525 11.37 -54.21 -0.27
N PHE A 526 11.40 -54.08 -1.60
CA PHE A 526 12.66 -53.78 -2.28
C PHE A 526 13.22 -52.43 -1.81
N PRO A 527 14.55 -52.31 -1.61
CA PRO A 527 15.17 -51.05 -1.26
C PRO A 527 14.98 -50.01 -2.36
N VAL A 528 15.01 -48.73 -1.99
CA VAL A 528 15.16 -47.65 -2.97
C VAL A 528 16.56 -47.79 -3.60
N GLY A 529 16.67 -47.73 -4.92
CA GLY A 529 17.93 -48.00 -5.65
C GLY A 529 18.27 -49.48 -5.73
N VAL A 530 17.33 -50.29 -6.23
CA VAL A 530 17.46 -51.75 -6.32
C VAL A 530 18.67 -52.15 -7.16
N GLU A 531 19.44 -53.12 -6.67
CA GLU A 531 20.63 -53.65 -7.32
C GLU A 531 20.33 -54.96 -8.06
N LYS A 532 21.07 -55.22 -9.15
CA LYS A 532 21.01 -56.48 -9.93
C LYS A 532 21.68 -57.64 -9.18
N ARG A 533 21.14 -58.02 -8.03
CA ARG A 533 21.58 -59.13 -7.16
C ARG A 533 20.38 -59.87 -6.58
N ASP A 534 20.63 -61.04 -6.02
CA ASP A 534 19.61 -61.80 -5.32
C ASP A 534 19.35 -61.22 -3.92
N TYR A 535 18.12 -61.35 -3.45
CA TYR A 535 17.68 -60.89 -2.13
C TYR A 535 17.04 -62.02 -1.34
N MET A 536 16.93 -61.83 -0.02
CA MET A 536 16.10 -62.64 0.86
C MET A 536 14.93 -61.79 1.32
N MET A 537 13.71 -62.17 0.99
CA MET A 537 12.50 -61.42 1.33
C MET A 537 11.62 -62.23 2.27
N TRP A 538 11.02 -61.57 3.25
CA TRP A 538 10.11 -62.18 4.20
C TRP A 538 8.88 -62.74 3.47
N ASN A 539 8.68 -64.05 3.54
CA ASN A 539 7.53 -64.71 2.95
C ASN A 539 6.45 -64.98 4.01
N SER A 540 5.41 -64.14 4.01
CA SER A 540 4.29 -64.23 4.95
C SER A 540 3.47 -65.52 4.84
N GLU A 541 3.48 -66.24 3.69
CA GLU A 541 2.75 -67.50 3.55
C GLU A 541 3.34 -68.64 4.39
N ILE A 542 4.64 -68.56 4.71
CA ILE A 542 5.39 -69.59 5.44
C ILE A 542 6.17 -69.05 6.64
N SER A 543 6.06 -67.75 6.92
CA SER A 543 6.71 -67.05 8.03
C SER A 543 8.22 -67.29 8.12
N THR A 544 8.92 -67.20 6.98
CA THR A 544 10.38 -67.36 6.88
C THR A 544 10.87 -66.69 5.60
N PRO A 545 12.16 -66.30 5.50
CA PRO A 545 12.69 -65.75 4.25
C PRO A 545 12.71 -66.73 3.09
N SER A 546 12.39 -66.19 1.91
CA SER A 546 12.50 -66.87 0.61
C SER A 546 13.49 -66.11 -0.28
N PRO A 547 14.29 -66.84 -1.09
CA PRO A 547 15.16 -66.21 -2.07
C PRO A 547 14.32 -65.54 -3.17
N VAL A 548 14.77 -64.36 -3.58
CA VAL A 548 14.21 -63.54 -4.65
C VAL A 548 15.33 -63.32 -5.65
N ASP A 549 15.36 -64.13 -6.70
CA ASP A 549 16.48 -64.18 -7.64
C ASP A 549 16.32 -63.11 -8.71
N PHE A 550 17.39 -62.37 -9.02
CA PHE A 550 17.38 -61.46 -10.16
C PHE A 550 17.41 -62.27 -11.46
N VAL A 551 16.40 -62.08 -12.31
CA VAL A 551 16.28 -62.85 -13.56
C VAL A 551 16.88 -62.08 -14.73
N ARG A 552 16.39 -60.85 -14.96
CA ARG A 552 16.79 -59.97 -16.06
C ARG A 552 16.21 -58.58 -15.87
N GLU A 553 16.66 -57.68 -16.73
CA GLU A 553 16.13 -56.34 -16.91
C GLU A 553 15.27 -56.31 -18.18
N GLU A 554 14.09 -55.71 -18.11
CA GLU A 554 13.15 -55.58 -19.24
C GLU A 554 12.24 -54.37 -19.10
N ASP A 555 11.71 -53.88 -20.22
CA ASP A 555 10.62 -52.91 -20.20
C ASP A 555 9.30 -53.69 -20.00
N HIS A 556 8.54 -53.31 -18.98
CA HIS A 556 7.24 -53.91 -18.65
C HIS A 556 6.19 -52.80 -18.61
N GLU A 557 5.11 -52.94 -19.40
CA GLU A 557 4.04 -51.94 -19.51
C GLU A 557 4.52 -50.48 -19.76
N GLY A 558 5.66 -50.32 -20.45
CA GLY A 558 6.20 -49.02 -20.83
C GLY A 558 7.02 -48.29 -19.76
N ILE A 559 7.46 -49.00 -18.71
CA ILE A 559 8.50 -48.55 -17.78
C ILE A 559 9.64 -49.57 -17.72
N HIS A 560 10.84 -49.08 -17.46
CA HIS A 560 12.03 -49.90 -17.28
C HIS A 560 11.99 -50.62 -15.93
N THR A 561 12.19 -51.95 -15.93
CA THR A 561 12.07 -52.78 -14.71
C THR A 561 13.15 -53.84 -14.60
N TYR A 562 13.39 -54.27 -13.35
CA TYR A 562 14.07 -55.53 -13.05
C TYR A 562 13.04 -56.60 -12.69
N LEU A 563 13.12 -57.73 -13.39
CA LEU A 563 12.33 -58.90 -13.07
C LEU A 563 13.06 -59.74 -12.02
N TYR A 564 12.43 -59.88 -10.87
CA TYR A 564 12.81 -60.84 -9.84
C TYR A 564 11.85 -62.02 -9.80
N GLU A 565 12.36 -63.21 -9.47
CA GLU A 565 11.54 -64.41 -9.35
C GLU A 565 11.90 -65.20 -8.08
N THR A 566 10.88 -65.53 -7.28
CA THR A 566 10.98 -66.55 -6.24
C THR A 566 10.41 -67.84 -6.78
N LYS A 567 11.24 -68.87 -6.91
CA LYS A 567 10.80 -70.22 -7.32
C LYS A 567 11.31 -71.25 -6.33
N GLU A 568 10.43 -71.67 -5.42
CA GLU A 568 10.84 -72.60 -4.36
C GLU A 568 9.83 -73.72 -4.10
N THR A 569 10.36 -74.82 -3.57
CA THR A 569 9.59 -75.92 -2.99
C THR A 569 10.23 -76.29 -1.66
N ARG A 570 9.53 -76.05 -0.56
CA ARG A 570 10.06 -76.22 0.80
C ARG A 570 9.08 -77.01 1.65
N LYS A 571 9.59 -77.88 2.51
CA LYS A 571 8.78 -78.50 3.57
C LYS A 571 8.90 -77.63 4.82
N VAL A 572 7.81 -77.03 5.25
CA VAL A 572 7.76 -76.11 6.39
C VAL A 572 6.65 -76.50 7.35
N PHE A 573 6.76 -76.12 8.61
CA PHE A 573 5.68 -76.28 9.57
C PHE A 573 4.70 -75.12 9.42
N ASP A 574 3.43 -75.41 9.15
CA ASP A 574 2.37 -74.41 9.09
C ASP A 574 1.62 -74.41 10.44
N PRO A 575 1.76 -73.35 11.26
CA PRO A 575 1.16 -73.29 12.59
C PRO A 575 -0.32 -72.88 12.56
N THR A 576 -0.91 -72.63 11.38
CA THR A 576 -2.33 -72.24 11.25
C THR A 576 -3.19 -73.30 11.95
N PRO A 577 -4.08 -72.95 12.89
CA PRO A 577 -4.83 -73.93 13.68
C PRO A 577 -5.58 -74.99 12.85
N ALA A 578 -5.99 -74.64 11.62
CA ALA A 578 -6.65 -75.54 10.68
C ALA A 578 -5.72 -76.56 10.00
N ILE A 579 -4.40 -76.32 9.98
CA ILE A 579 -3.39 -77.16 9.32
C ILE A 579 -2.46 -77.81 10.34
N ASN A 580 -1.87 -76.99 11.23
CA ASN A 580 -0.98 -77.33 12.35
C ASN A 580 -0.08 -78.56 12.12
N GLN A 581 0.64 -78.55 11.00
CA GLN A 581 1.51 -79.67 10.58
C GLN A 581 2.57 -79.21 9.57
N ASN A 582 3.48 -80.13 9.22
CA ASN A 582 4.36 -79.91 8.09
C ASN A 582 3.57 -79.90 6.77
N VAL A 583 3.78 -78.88 5.94
CA VAL A 583 3.26 -78.73 4.59
C VAL A 583 4.39 -78.77 3.57
N ILE A 584 4.11 -79.22 2.34
CA ILE A 584 4.97 -78.94 1.19
C ILE A 584 4.43 -77.68 0.53
N TYR A 585 5.15 -76.57 0.72
CA TYR A 585 4.89 -75.29 0.09
C TYR A 585 5.62 -75.24 -1.26
N THR A 586 4.94 -74.77 -2.29
CA THR A 586 5.51 -74.53 -3.62
C THR A 586 5.01 -73.19 -4.10
N THR A 587 5.93 -72.27 -4.41
CA THR A 587 5.57 -70.97 -4.95
C THR A 587 6.39 -70.60 -6.18
N THR A 588 5.76 -69.83 -7.06
CA THR A 588 6.42 -69.09 -8.11
C THR A 588 5.85 -67.68 -8.10
N THR A 589 6.64 -66.72 -7.62
CA THR A 589 6.26 -65.31 -7.59
C THR A 589 7.22 -64.51 -8.46
N LYS A 590 6.69 -63.61 -9.30
CA LYS A 590 7.45 -62.69 -10.12
C LYS A 590 7.14 -61.27 -9.71
N TYR A 591 8.18 -60.45 -9.59
CA TYR A 591 8.10 -59.04 -9.25
C TYR A 591 8.76 -58.24 -10.37
N TRP A 592 8.02 -57.31 -10.97
CA TRP A 592 8.60 -56.30 -11.85
C TRP A 592 8.82 -55.05 -11.01
N VAL A 593 10.08 -54.67 -10.83
CA VAL A 593 10.48 -53.63 -9.89
C VAL A 593 11.13 -52.49 -10.65
N GLU A 594 10.68 -51.25 -10.42
CA GLU A 594 11.34 -50.07 -10.98
C GLU A 594 12.68 -49.85 -10.25
N PRO A 595 13.82 -49.80 -10.97
CA PRO A 595 15.14 -49.85 -10.33
C PRO A 595 15.47 -48.71 -9.38
N ASN A 596 15.00 -47.49 -9.64
CA ASN A 596 15.41 -46.32 -8.85
C ASN A 596 14.59 -46.22 -7.56
N SER A 597 13.27 -46.41 -7.64
CA SER A 597 12.33 -46.29 -6.53
C SER A 597 12.17 -47.57 -5.72
N GLY A 598 12.44 -48.74 -6.29
CA GLY A 598 12.13 -50.02 -5.67
C GLY A 598 10.64 -50.35 -5.64
N LEU A 599 9.79 -49.56 -6.31
CA LEU A 599 8.37 -49.83 -6.41
C LEU A 599 8.11 -51.09 -7.27
N ILE A 600 7.26 -51.97 -6.75
CA ILE A 600 6.78 -53.14 -7.49
C ILE A 600 5.67 -52.68 -8.42
N VAL A 601 5.93 -52.62 -9.73
CA VAL A 601 4.97 -52.15 -10.73
C VAL A 601 4.00 -53.23 -11.19
N ASP A 602 4.40 -54.50 -11.09
CA ASP A 602 3.54 -55.66 -11.33
C ASP A 602 4.01 -56.85 -10.49
N VAL A 603 3.09 -57.73 -10.13
CA VAL A 603 3.36 -58.98 -9.44
C VAL A 603 2.46 -60.09 -9.96
N THR A 604 3.03 -61.29 -10.11
CA THR A 604 2.23 -62.50 -10.31
C THR A 604 2.68 -63.56 -9.32
N MET A 605 1.74 -64.16 -8.59
CA MET A 605 2.02 -65.17 -7.57
C MET A 605 1.22 -66.45 -7.85
N ASN A 606 1.91 -67.58 -7.82
CA ASN A 606 1.32 -68.91 -7.89
C ASN A 606 1.83 -69.74 -6.71
N SER A 607 1.00 -69.92 -5.69
CA SER A 607 1.35 -70.67 -4.49
C SER A 607 0.43 -71.88 -4.28
N GLU A 608 1.01 -72.95 -3.74
CA GLU A 608 0.34 -74.19 -3.39
C GLU A 608 0.91 -74.75 -2.08
N LYS A 609 0.02 -75.20 -1.18
CA LYS A 609 0.39 -76.00 0.00
C LYS A 609 -0.23 -77.39 -0.11
N LYS A 610 0.60 -78.43 0.06
CA LYS A 610 0.16 -79.82 0.23
C LYS A 610 0.27 -80.24 1.69
N VAL A 611 -0.76 -80.89 2.21
CA VAL A 611 -0.78 -81.47 3.56
C VAL A 611 -0.66 -82.98 3.49
N ASP A 612 -0.11 -83.58 4.55
CA ASP A 612 -0.19 -85.01 4.77
C ASP A 612 -1.62 -85.37 5.18
N ILE A 613 -2.35 -86.06 4.31
CA ILE A 613 -3.79 -86.28 4.50
C ILE A 613 -4.10 -87.18 5.69
N LEU A 614 -3.21 -88.11 6.05
CA LEU A 614 -3.40 -88.96 7.23
C LEU A 614 -3.18 -88.15 8.51
N ASN A 615 -2.18 -87.27 8.50
CA ASN A 615 -1.93 -86.39 9.62
C ASN A 615 -3.03 -85.33 9.77
N TYR A 616 -3.51 -84.77 8.65
CA TYR A 616 -4.62 -83.80 8.61
C TYR A 616 -5.95 -84.40 9.12
N LEU A 617 -6.29 -85.64 8.74
CA LEU A 617 -7.58 -86.24 9.10
C LEU A 617 -7.58 -86.92 10.48
N ILE A 618 -6.49 -87.60 10.85
CA ILE A 618 -6.45 -88.48 12.03
C ILE A 618 -5.18 -88.33 12.88
N GLY A 619 -4.33 -87.33 12.63
CA GLY A 619 -3.14 -87.03 13.44
C GLY A 619 -2.01 -88.06 13.34
N ILE A 620 -1.98 -88.87 12.28
CA ILE A 620 -0.95 -89.90 12.07
C ILE A 620 -0.08 -89.51 10.86
N PRO A 621 1.25 -89.37 11.02
CA PRO A 621 2.15 -89.13 9.90
C PRO A 621 2.05 -90.21 8.82
N GLY A 622 1.95 -89.80 7.57
CA GLY A 622 1.73 -90.63 6.39
C GLY A 622 2.52 -90.18 5.16
N PRO A 623 2.63 -91.03 4.12
CA PRO A 623 3.38 -90.71 2.91
C PRO A 623 2.54 -89.95 1.85
N LEU A 624 1.24 -89.73 2.08
CA LEU A 624 0.31 -89.19 1.08
C LEU A 624 0.11 -87.69 1.25
N TRP A 625 0.67 -86.92 0.32
CA TRP A 625 0.58 -85.46 0.28
C TRP A 625 -0.45 -85.00 -0.75
N VAL A 626 -1.48 -84.30 -0.31
CA VAL A 626 -2.56 -83.79 -1.18
C VAL A 626 -2.65 -82.28 -1.12
N LYS A 627 -3.03 -81.65 -2.23
CA LYS A 627 -3.26 -80.20 -2.28
C LYS A 627 -4.32 -79.82 -1.23
N ALA A 628 -3.98 -78.89 -0.35
CA ALA A 628 -4.88 -78.33 0.65
C ALA A 628 -5.29 -76.90 0.31
N TYR A 629 -4.37 -76.16 -0.30
CA TYR A 629 -4.49 -74.75 -0.61
C TYR A 629 -3.78 -74.44 -1.93
N SER A 630 -4.36 -73.56 -2.73
CA SER A 630 -3.71 -73.01 -3.92
C SER A 630 -4.23 -71.61 -4.18
N ILE A 631 -3.32 -70.68 -4.41
CA ILE A 631 -3.65 -69.29 -4.74
C ILE A 631 -2.89 -68.89 -6.01
N ASN A 632 -3.60 -68.26 -6.93
CA ASN A 632 -3.02 -67.58 -8.08
C ASN A 632 -3.55 -66.15 -8.01
N ILE A 633 -2.68 -65.16 -7.91
CA ILE A 633 -3.07 -63.74 -7.91
C ILE A 633 -2.10 -62.93 -8.75
N SER A 634 -2.58 -61.82 -9.28
CA SER A 634 -1.78 -60.78 -9.93
C SER A 634 -2.34 -59.41 -9.60
N PHE A 635 -1.57 -58.35 -9.85
CA PHE A 635 -2.15 -57.01 -9.87
C PHE A 635 -3.28 -56.94 -10.91
N THR A 636 -4.31 -56.16 -10.61
CA THR A 636 -5.32 -55.81 -11.60
C THR A 636 -4.69 -54.94 -12.69
N ASN A 637 -5.21 -54.96 -13.92
CA ASN A 637 -4.68 -54.14 -15.01
C ASN A 637 -4.68 -52.63 -14.69
N ASP A 638 -5.64 -52.16 -13.90
CA ASP A 638 -5.70 -50.76 -13.49
C ASP A 638 -4.63 -50.44 -12.45
N MET A 639 -4.38 -51.37 -11.51
CA MET A 639 -3.28 -51.27 -10.54
C MET A 639 -1.91 -51.21 -11.24
N VAL A 640 -1.66 -52.04 -12.25
CA VAL A 640 -0.39 -52.02 -12.99
C VAL A 640 -0.16 -50.64 -13.63
N LYS A 641 -1.19 -50.04 -14.23
CA LYS A 641 -1.07 -48.68 -14.82
C LYS A 641 -0.80 -47.62 -13.76
N GLU A 642 -1.47 -47.70 -12.61
CA GLU A 642 -1.26 -46.79 -11.48
C GLU A 642 0.18 -46.88 -10.96
N MET A 643 0.67 -48.09 -10.69
CA MET A 643 2.04 -48.29 -10.21
C MET A 643 3.10 -47.93 -11.26
N VAL A 644 2.83 -48.10 -12.55
CA VAL A 644 3.72 -47.65 -13.62
C VAL A 644 3.86 -46.12 -13.62
N GLU A 645 2.77 -45.38 -13.39
CA GLU A 645 2.81 -43.93 -13.29
C GLU A 645 3.52 -43.47 -12.02
N GLU A 646 3.17 -44.07 -10.88
CA GLU A 646 3.81 -43.78 -9.58
C GLU A 646 5.31 -44.12 -9.60
N GLY A 647 5.70 -45.22 -10.26
CA GLY A 647 7.09 -45.61 -10.47
C GLY A 647 7.89 -44.60 -11.27
N LYS A 648 7.29 -44.02 -12.33
CA LYS A 648 7.94 -42.96 -13.12
C LYS A 648 8.14 -41.68 -12.31
N GLN A 649 7.09 -41.22 -11.64
CA GLN A 649 7.13 -40.02 -10.80
C GLN A 649 8.15 -40.18 -9.66
N SER A 650 8.14 -41.32 -8.98
CA SER A 650 9.08 -41.64 -7.91
C SER A 650 10.53 -41.70 -8.41
N ALA A 651 10.78 -42.32 -9.56
CA ALA A 651 12.11 -42.37 -10.17
C ALA A 651 12.65 -40.98 -10.54
N GLU A 652 11.79 -40.10 -11.06
CA GLU A 652 12.15 -38.72 -11.42
C GLU A 652 12.45 -37.87 -10.17
N LEU A 653 11.67 -38.02 -9.10
CA LEU A 653 11.96 -37.39 -7.81
C LEU A 653 13.29 -37.87 -7.23
N LEU A 654 13.54 -39.18 -7.24
CA LEU A 654 14.82 -39.74 -6.78
C LEU A 654 16.00 -39.34 -7.64
N SER A 655 15.76 -38.94 -8.90
CA SER A 655 16.80 -38.35 -9.74
C SER A 655 17.34 -37.04 -9.15
N LEU A 656 16.61 -36.38 -8.25
CA LEU A 656 17.07 -35.18 -7.52
C LEU A 656 18.01 -35.53 -6.36
N SER A 657 18.10 -36.79 -5.94
CA SER A 657 18.95 -37.24 -4.84
C SER A 657 20.38 -36.74 -5.01
N GLU A 658 20.91 -36.09 -3.97
CA GLU A 658 22.23 -35.45 -3.92
C GLU A 658 22.52 -34.38 -4.99
N LYS A 659 21.51 -33.96 -5.78
CA LYS A 659 21.69 -32.94 -6.82
C LYS A 659 21.42 -31.53 -6.30
N LYS A 660 22.13 -30.58 -6.91
CA LYS A 660 21.83 -29.15 -6.81
C LYS A 660 20.99 -28.71 -8.01
N ILE A 661 19.80 -28.18 -7.77
CA ILE A 661 18.93 -27.62 -8.80
C ILE A 661 18.59 -26.17 -8.49
N VAL A 662 18.24 -25.40 -9.51
CA VAL A 662 17.66 -24.06 -9.32
C VAL A 662 16.19 -24.24 -8.94
N VAL A 663 15.77 -23.67 -7.82
CA VAL A 663 14.37 -23.70 -7.37
C VAL A 663 13.64 -22.39 -7.59
N THR A 664 14.36 -21.27 -7.63
CA THR A 664 13.80 -19.97 -8.00
C THR A 664 14.80 -19.21 -8.86
N GLU A 665 14.33 -18.58 -9.94
CA GLU A 665 15.10 -17.66 -10.75
C GLU A 665 14.30 -16.36 -10.92
N VAL A 666 14.94 -15.22 -10.62
CA VAL A 666 14.36 -13.88 -10.71
C VAL A 666 15.24 -13.03 -11.62
N ASN A 667 14.65 -12.45 -12.65
CA ASN A 667 15.30 -11.42 -13.46
C ASN A 667 14.30 -10.28 -13.68
N VAL A 668 14.48 -9.18 -12.93
CA VAL A 668 13.56 -8.04 -12.91
C VAL A 668 14.30 -6.70 -12.97
N SER A 669 13.65 -5.71 -13.54
CA SER A 669 14.16 -4.33 -13.64
C SER A 669 13.03 -3.32 -13.57
N SER A 670 13.35 -2.05 -13.30
CA SER A 670 12.36 -0.96 -13.26
C SER A 670 11.45 -0.92 -14.50
N THR A 671 10.13 -0.85 -14.30
CA THR A 671 9.13 -0.92 -15.37
C THR A 671 9.16 0.30 -16.29
N ASN A 672 9.37 1.49 -15.73
CA ASN A 672 9.42 2.76 -16.46
C ASN A 672 10.59 3.62 -16.00
N LEU A 673 11.74 3.40 -16.63
CA LEU A 673 12.97 4.14 -16.37
C LEU A 673 12.78 5.67 -16.44
N LEU A 674 11.96 6.17 -17.37
CA LEU A 674 11.77 7.61 -17.53
C LEU A 674 11.02 8.24 -16.35
N ASP A 675 10.03 7.54 -15.81
CA ASP A 675 9.27 8.06 -14.67
C ASP A 675 10.08 7.95 -13.37
N SER A 676 10.83 6.86 -13.18
CA SER A 676 11.78 6.73 -12.06
C SER A 676 12.87 7.82 -12.10
N VAL A 677 13.43 8.10 -13.28
CA VAL A 677 14.43 9.17 -13.45
C VAL A 677 13.84 10.55 -13.17
N LYS A 678 12.61 10.84 -13.65
CA LYS A 678 11.93 12.12 -13.34
C LYS A 678 11.66 12.28 -11.84
N ALA A 679 11.24 11.21 -11.16
CA ALA A 679 11.00 11.25 -9.72
C ALA A 679 12.30 11.56 -8.95
N ALA A 680 13.40 10.89 -9.30
CA ALA A 680 14.72 11.15 -8.71
C ALA A 680 15.23 12.58 -9.02
N GLU A 681 15.02 13.07 -10.25
CA GLU A 681 15.36 14.45 -10.63
C GLU A 681 14.51 15.50 -9.88
N GLN A 682 13.23 15.23 -9.65
CA GLN A 682 12.37 16.10 -8.85
C GLN A 682 12.85 16.16 -7.40
N GLN A 683 13.14 15.01 -6.79
CA GLN A 683 13.65 14.94 -5.42
C GLN A 683 15.00 15.67 -5.28
N LYS A 684 15.92 15.47 -6.24
CA LYS A 684 17.17 16.23 -6.34
C LYS A 684 16.94 17.73 -6.30
N ASN A 685 16.09 18.22 -7.20
CA ASN A 685 15.82 19.65 -7.33
C ASN A 685 15.22 20.23 -6.04
N GLN A 686 14.32 19.49 -5.38
CA GLN A 686 13.76 19.90 -4.09
C GLN A 686 14.85 19.99 -3.02
N VAL A 687 15.69 18.98 -2.86
CA VAL A 687 16.79 18.98 -1.86
C VAL A 687 17.76 20.13 -2.13
N GLU A 688 18.25 20.30 -3.35
CA GLU A 688 19.27 21.33 -3.68
C GLU A 688 18.72 22.76 -3.61
N GLN A 689 17.47 22.95 -4.05
CA GLN A 689 16.91 24.29 -4.22
C GLN A 689 16.08 24.75 -3.03
N LEU A 690 15.44 23.85 -2.29
CA LEU A 690 14.47 24.21 -1.24
C LEU A 690 14.96 23.89 0.18
N SER A 691 15.85 22.91 0.37
CA SER A 691 16.26 22.47 1.72
C SER A 691 16.74 23.63 2.61
N GLY A 692 16.07 23.82 3.76
CA GLY A 692 16.35 24.89 4.71
C GLY A 692 16.18 26.31 4.15
N LYS A 693 15.52 26.48 2.99
CA LYS A 693 15.32 27.78 2.36
C LYS A 693 13.90 28.28 2.54
N LYS A 694 13.81 29.61 2.55
CA LYS A 694 12.55 30.35 2.48
C LYS A 694 12.37 30.91 1.08
N VAL A 695 11.32 30.49 0.39
CA VAL A 695 11.02 30.87 -0.99
C VAL A 695 9.67 31.55 -1.09
N LYS A 696 9.45 32.39 -2.10
CA LYS A 696 8.10 32.93 -2.37
C LYS A 696 7.21 31.79 -2.86
N ALA A 697 6.03 31.66 -2.26
CA ALA A 697 4.98 30.74 -2.68
C ALA A 697 3.87 31.45 -3.44
N VAL A 698 3.46 32.63 -2.96
CA VAL A 698 2.46 33.49 -3.61
C VAL A 698 2.99 34.91 -3.70
N ASP A 699 2.78 35.57 -4.83
CA ASP A 699 3.13 36.97 -5.08
C ASP A 699 1.94 37.64 -5.79
N LEU A 700 1.04 38.23 -5.01
CA LEU A 700 -0.21 38.81 -5.47
C LEU A 700 -0.15 40.33 -5.38
N HIS A 701 -0.11 41.02 -6.51
CA HIS A 701 -0.25 42.48 -6.57
C HIS A 701 -1.52 42.82 -7.34
N TYR A 702 -2.44 43.56 -6.73
CA TYR A 702 -3.65 44.03 -7.40
C TYR A 702 -4.00 45.47 -7.02
N TRP A 703 -4.65 46.16 -7.95
CA TRP A 703 -5.10 47.53 -7.81
C TRP A 703 -6.50 47.70 -8.40
N MET A 704 -7.21 48.73 -7.95
CA MET A 704 -8.57 48.99 -8.39
C MET A 704 -8.60 49.31 -9.89
N SER A 705 -9.51 48.67 -10.63
CA SER A 705 -9.62 48.91 -12.08
C SER A 705 -10.04 50.35 -12.37
N ASP A 706 -9.55 50.93 -13.48
CA ASP A 706 -9.86 52.32 -13.86
C ASP A 706 -11.37 52.60 -13.84
N LYS A 707 -12.17 51.64 -14.33
CA LYS A 707 -13.63 51.74 -14.32
C LYS A 707 -14.19 51.80 -12.91
N SER A 708 -13.70 50.94 -12.01
CA SER A 708 -14.15 50.98 -10.62
C SER A 708 -13.73 52.26 -9.92
N VAL A 709 -12.54 52.80 -10.19
CA VAL A 709 -12.11 54.12 -9.68
C VAL A 709 -13.06 55.23 -10.14
N GLU A 710 -13.43 55.25 -11.42
CA GLU A 710 -14.42 56.21 -11.94
C GLU A 710 -15.81 56.05 -11.31
N ASP A 711 -16.29 54.81 -11.18
CA ASP A 711 -17.61 54.49 -10.64
C ASP A 711 -17.71 54.88 -9.15
N THR A 712 -16.72 54.52 -8.33
CA THR A 712 -16.70 54.89 -6.90
C THR A 712 -16.44 56.38 -6.69
N ALA A 713 -15.62 57.03 -7.52
CA ALA A 713 -15.45 58.48 -7.49
C ALA A 713 -16.75 59.22 -7.79
N LYS A 714 -17.53 58.74 -8.77
CA LYS A 714 -18.84 59.31 -9.11
C LYS A 714 -19.85 59.11 -7.98
N GLU A 715 -19.82 57.95 -7.33
CA GLU A 715 -20.64 57.67 -6.16
C GLU A 715 -20.27 58.59 -4.98
N ALA A 716 -18.98 58.72 -4.67
CA ALA A 716 -18.49 59.63 -3.63
C ALA A 716 -18.91 61.08 -3.89
N LYS A 717 -18.83 61.58 -5.14
CA LYS A 717 -19.34 62.91 -5.53
C LYS A 717 -20.84 63.04 -5.28
N THR A 718 -21.62 62.03 -5.66
CA THR A 718 -23.10 62.06 -5.58
C THR A 718 -23.56 62.02 -4.12
N THR A 719 -23.04 61.08 -3.35
CA THR A 719 -23.35 60.90 -1.93
C THR A 719 -22.83 62.07 -1.10
N GLY A 720 -21.59 62.52 -1.35
CA GLY A 720 -21.03 63.71 -0.71
C GLY A 720 -21.84 64.97 -1.00
N PHE A 721 -22.29 65.16 -2.25
CA PHE A 721 -23.19 66.28 -2.59
C PHE A 721 -24.53 66.18 -1.89
N LEU A 722 -25.13 64.98 -1.79
CA LEU A 722 -26.40 64.79 -1.08
C LEU A 722 -26.27 65.13 0.41
N LEU A 723 -25.18 64.68 1.06
CA LEU A 723 -24.88 65.02 2.45
C LEU A 723 -24.67 66.53 2.64
N MET A 724 -23.97 67.20 1.72
CA MET A 724 -23.78 68.65 1.73
C MET A 724 -25.10 69.40 1.49
N LEU A 725 -25.92 68.91 0.56
CA LEU A 725 -27.20 69.48 0.18
C LEU A 725 -28.16 69.47 1.38
N LEU A 726 -28.33 68.31 2.02
CA LEU A 726 -29.23 68.15 3.15
C LEU A 726 -28.68 68.77 4.45
N GLY A 727 -27.37 68.73 4.66
CA GLY A 727 -26.73 69.20 5.89
C GLY A 727 -26.48 70.71 5.95
N ALA A 728 -26.23 71.35 4.81
CA ALA A 728 -25.86 72.76 4.74
C ALA A 728 -26.76 73.56 3.80
N ILE A 729 -26.92 73.15 2.53
CA ILE A 729 -27.57 73.98 1.51
C ILE A 729 -29.08 74.15 1.76
N VAL A 730 -29.81 73.06 2.00
CA VAL A 730 -31.25 73.07 2.28
C VAL A 730 -31.56 73.86 3.57
N PRO A 731 -30.86 73.63 4.70
CA PRO A 731 -31.00 74.47 5.89
C PRO A 731 -30.78 75.96 5.62
N ILE A 732 -29.72 76.32 4.91
CA ILE A 732 -29.43 77.73 4.56
C ILE A 732 -30.54 78.33 3.70
N LEU A 733 -31.00 77.60 2.68
CA LEU A 733 -32.11 78.05 1.81
C LEU A 733 -33.41 78.20 2.59
N LEU A 734 -33.73 77.27 3.49
CA LEU A 734 -34.92 77.33 4.34
C LEU A 734 -34.85 78.53 5.30
N VAL A 735 -33.69 78.84 5.87
CA VAL A 735 -33.48 80.04 6.69
C VAL A 735 -33.65 81.31 5.85
N ILE A 736 -33.05 81.40 4.66
CA ILE A 736 -33.18 82.56 3.77
C ILE A 736 -34.64 82.77 3.33
N LEU A 737 -35.33 81.70 2.94
CA LEU A 737 -36.75 81.73 2.59
C LEU A 737 -37.62 82.11 3.79
N GLY A 738 -37.29 81.61 4.98
CA GLY A 738 -37.93 81.98 6.24
C GLY A 738 -37.81 83.48 6.52
N ILE A 739 -36.60 84.04 6.40
CA ILE A 739 -36.33 85.48 6.55
C ILE A 739 -37.13 86.27 5.50
N ALA A 740 -37.08 85.88 4.23
CA ALA A 740 -37.77 86.58 3.15
C ALA A 740 -39.30 86.59 3.34
N MET A 741 -39.88 85.46 3.78
CA MET A 741 -41.32 85.38 4.07
C MET A 741 -41.72 86.25 5.27
N VAL A 742 -40.89 86.32 6.31
CA VAL A 742 -41.09 87.22 7.45
C VAL A 742 -41.00 88.68 7.01
N VAL A 743 -40.02 89.05 6.18
CA VAL A 743 -39.87 90.42 5.64
C VAL A 743 -41.06 90.80 4.75
N ILE A 744 -41.50 89.92 3.84
CA ILE A 744 -42.68 90.14 2.99
C ILE A 744 -43.95 90.30 3.85
N TRP A 745 -44.08 89.52 4.92
CA TRP A 745 -45.17 89.67 5.89
C TRP A 745 -45.15 91.04 6.58
N VAL A 746 -43.95 91.55 6.95
CA VAL A 746 -43.77 92.88 7.56
C VAL A 746 -44.12 94.02 6.58
N VAL A 747 -43.72 93.91 5.30
CA VAL A 747 -43.90 94.96 4.29
C VAL A 747 -45.33 95.02 3.74
N ASN A 748 -46.04 93.89 3.60
CA ASN A 748 -47.45 93.83 3.16
C ASN A 748 -48.45 94.14 4.29
N LYS A 749 -48.30 95.29 4.94
CA LYS A 749 -49.34 95.85 5.82
C LYS A 749 -50.43 96.54 4.98
N PRO A 750 -51.73 96.24 5.17
CA PRO A 750 -52.78 97.01 4.51
C PRO A 750 -52.71 98.46 5.02
N LYS A 751 -52.65 99.43 4.11
CA LYS A 751 -52.88 100.84 4.45
C LYS A 751 -54.34 100.97 4.90
N TYR A 752 -54.55 101.32 6.16
CA TYR A 752 -55.84 101.80 6.62
C TYR A 752 -56.06 103.19 5.99
N TYR A 753 -57.00 103.31 5.06
CA TYR A 753 -57.62 104.59 4.78
C TYR A 753 -58.67 104.81 5.87
N TYR A 754 -58.61 105.98 6.51
CA TYR A 754 -59.53 106.43 7.56
C TYR A 754 -60.98 106.46 7.10
#